data_AF-V4KS13-F1
#
_entry.id   AF-V4KS13-F1
#
_cell.length_a   1.000
_cell.length_b   1.000
_cell.length_c   1.000
_cell.angle_alpha   90.00
_cell.angle_beta   90.00
_cell.angle_gamma   90.00
#
_symmetry.space_group_name_H-M   'P 1'
#
loop_
_entity.id
_entity.type
_entity.pdbx_description
1 polymer ?
#
loop_
_entity_poly.entity_id
_entity_poly.type
_entity_poly.pdbx_seq_one_letter_code
_entity_poly.pdbx_strand_id
1 'polypeptide(L)'
;MAATIPGSIFGLSTVSSSSIQRLVNADFYCSKRSSDSKCRLTAIKSETSPTSGGVRRRRKNNNEDGAKLVVVESPYSRVEAARPDSRKSLSDFLEEARDFVGDDEEGLDPPRWFSPLECSAQAQGSPLLLFIPGIDGTGLGLIRHHKKLGEIFDVWCLHIPVRDRTPAKDLVKLIERTVKSENYRFPNRPIYLVGESIGACLALDVAARNPNIDLALILANPATHVNDLMSQPLSGMLNVLPDGIPTLLEEIFGFKQGDPLTAMLDALSNEFSVQRMGGGMLRDIFAVSANLPTLSRIFPKDTLLWKLELLKSAISSANSPINAVRAETMILLSGRDQWLLNEEDIDRFARTLPKCIVRKLQDNGQFLFLEDGVDLVTIIKCTCFYRRGRSHDHLSDYILPTPFELKQYLDEQRMLIDATSPVMLSTLENGKLVRSLEGLPSEGPVLYVGYHMLLGFELGPMVTQILLERNIHLRGLAHPMMFMNKQDLVDAQMFDKYKIMGAVPVSKFSIYKLLQSKSHALLYPGGVREALHRKGEEYKLFWPEQPEFVRVASKFGAKIVPFGVVGEDDICDIVLDSNDQRNIPILKDLVEKATKLAGNIRESDKSELGNQDCYIPGLVPKIPGRFYYYFGKPIETAGKEQELRDKEKAQELYLQVKSEVEQCIAYLKTKRESDPYRNLLPRMLYQASHGPSSEIPTFDL
;
A
#
# COMPACT_ATOMS: atom_id res chain seq x y z
N MET A 1 -24.12 -1.76 -39.25
CA MET A 1 -23.29 -2.75 -38.54
C MET A 1 -22.81 -2.09 -37.27
N ALA A 2 -23.25 -2.60 -36.13
CA ALA A 2 -23.20 -1.93 -34.83
C ALA A 2 -21.76 -1.78 -34.34
N ALA A 3 -21.37 -0.54 -34.04
CA ALA A 3 -20.11 -0.20 -33.39
C ALA A 3 -20.34 -0.20 -31.87
N THR A 4 -19.71 -1.15 -31.19
CA THR A 4 -19.68 -1.23 -29.73
C THR A 4 -18.68 -0.20 -29.21
N ILE A 5 -19.18 0.83 -28.51
CA ILE A 5 -18.37 1.84 -27.83
C ILE A 5 -17.99 1.28 -26.44
N PRO A 6 -16.71 1.12 -26.07
CA PRO A 6 -16.33 0.70 -24.72
C PRO A 6 -16.45 1.89 -23.76
N GLY A 7 -17.44 1.83 -22.87
CA GLY A 7 -17.53 2.74 -21.72
C GLY A 7 -16.67 2.24 -20.57
N SER A 8 -15.50 2.83 -20.39
CA SER A 8 -14.73 2.80 -19.11
C SER A 8 -13.55 3.78 -19.15
N ILE A 9 -13.82 5.07 -19.39
CA ILE A 9 -12.82 6.16 -19.31
C ILE A 9 -12.76 6.77 -17.89
N PHE A 10 -13.72 6.47 -17.02
CA PHE A 10 -13.75 6.98 -15.65
C PHE A 10 -13.94 5.83 -14.67
N GLY A 11 -12.86 5.44 -14.00
CA GLY A 11 -12.90 4.62 -12.79
C GLY A 11 -13.43 5.41 -11.57
N LEU A 12 -14.56 6.10 -11.73
CA LEU A 12 -15.36 6.60 -10.61
C LEU A 12 -16.49 5.59 -10.43
N SER A 13 -16.27 4.61 -9.55
CA SER A 13 -17.33 3.69 -9.16
C SER A 13 -18.50 4.50 -8.62
N THR A 14 -19.68 4.32 -9.22
CA THR A 14 -20.95 4.88 -8.76
C THR A 14 -21.15 4.56 -7.29
N VAL A 15 -21.28 5.60 -6.45
CA VAL A 15 -21.69 5.49 -5.05
C VAL A 15 -23.00 4.68 -5.02
N SER A 16 -22.96 3.48 -4.43
CA SER A 16 -24.16 2.64 -4.35
C SER A 16 -25.20 3.30 -3.44
N SER A 17 -26.47 3.22 -3.85
CA SER A 17 -27.64 3.77 -3.16
C SER A 17 -27.82 3.26 -1.71
N SER A 18 -27.12 2.19 -1.32
CA SER A 18 -27.16 1.63 0.03
C SER A 18 -26.50 2.51 1.11
N SER A 19 -25.62 3.43 0.69
CA SER A 19 -24.88 4.34 1.59
C SER A 19 -25.74 5.49 2.13
N ILE A 20 -26.81 5.86 1.40
CA ILE A 20 -27.69 6.98 1.72
C ILE A 20 -28.63 6.63 2.89
N GLN A 21 -28.98 5.35 3.05
CA GLN A 21 -30.05 4.94 3.97
C GLN A 21 -29.60 4.70 5.41
N ARG A 22 -28.29 4.51 5.67
CA ARG A 22 -27.75 4.26 7.02
C ARG A 22 -27.45 5.52 7.84
N LEU A 23 -27.44 6.69 7.22
CA LEU A 23 -26.96 7.93 7.86
C LEU A 23 -28.03 8.70 8.66
N VAL A 24 -29.29 8.27 8.63
CA VAL A 24 -30.41 9.01 9.24
C VAL A 24 -30.51 8.82 10.77
N ASN A 25 -29.85 7.82 11.38
CA ASN A 25 -30.12 7.44 12.77
C ASN A 25 -28.89 7.40 13.70
N ALA A 26 -28.14 8.50 13.84
CA ALA A 26 -27.10 8.57 14.87
C ALA A 26 -26.95 9.98 15.47
N ASP A 27 -27.68 10.25 16.55
CA ASP A 27 -27.45 11.37 17.46
C ASP A 27 -26.39 10.98 18.49
N PHE A 28 -25.26 11.69 18.60
CA PHE A 28 -24.43 11.61 19.80
C PHE A 28 -23.68 12.90 20.19
N TYR A 29 -23.70 13.10 21.50
CA TYR A 29 -23.24 14.22 22.31
C TYR A 29 -21.71 14.46 22.27
N CYS A 30 -21.33 15.73 22.33
CA CYS A 30 -19.96 16.22 22.32
C CYS A 30 -19.43 16.46 23.75
N SER A 31 -18.25 15.92 24.08
CA SER A 31 -17.48 16.29 25.27
C SER A 31 -16.06 16.66 24.87
N LYS A 32 -15.73 17.95 25.02
CA LYS A 32 -14.39 18.52 24.78
C LYS A 32 -13.47 18.23 25.97
N ARG A 33 -12.25 17.75 25.72
CA ARG A 33 -11.11 17.93 26.62
C ARG A 33 -9.88 18.38 25.83
N SER A 34 -9.36 19.53 26.22
CA SER A 34 -8.07 20.07 25.81
C SER A 34 -6.97 19.52 26.74
N SER A 35 -5.78 19.30 26.20
CA SER A 35 -4.55 19.27 26.99
C SER A 35 -3.35 19.65 26.14
N ASP A 36 -2.82 20.84 26.41
CA ASP A 36 -1.49 21.30 26.03
C ASP A 36 -0.42 20.38 26.64
N SER A 37 0.62 20.05 25.87
CA SER A 37 1.89 19.61 26.46
C SER A 37 3.09 20.16 25.68
N LYS A 38 3.88 20.99 26.37
CA LYS A 38 5.15 21.55 25.92
C LYS A 38 6.23 20.48 26.02
N CYS A 39 6.90 20.15 24.90
CA CYS A 39 8.03 19.24 24.91
C CYS A 39 9.37 20.02 24.92
N ARG A 40 10.17 19.82 25.97
CA ARG A 40 11.56 20.32 26.09
C ARG A 40 12.51 19.34 25.38
N LEU A 41 13.25 19.85 24.41
CA LEU A 41 14.34 19.15 23.71
C LEU A 41 15.57 19.08 24.62
N THR A 42 16.14 17.89 24.79
CA THR A 42 17.44 17.69 25.43
C THR A 42 18.36 16.98 24.44
N ALA A 43 19.47 17.63 24.10
CA ALA A 43 20.47 17.14 23.15
C ALA A 43 21.33 16.06 23.80
N ILE A 44 21.52 14.93 23.11
CA ILE A 44 22.48 13.89 23.52
C ILE A 44 23.71 14.00 22.63
N LYS A 45 24.85 14.28 23.27
CA LYS A 45 26.19 14.28 22.67
C LYS A 45 26.62 12.87 22.31
N SER A 46 27.23 12.73 21.14
CA SER A 46 27.97 11.55 20.70
C SER A 46 29.31 11.46 21.45
N GLU A 47 29.48 10.43 22.28
CA GLU A 47 30.80 10.02 22.78
C GLU A 47 31.30 8.81 21.98
N THR A 48 32.55 8.93 21.54
CA THR A 48 33.35 7.89 20.90
C THR A 48 34.35 7.36 21.92
N SER A 49 34.48 6.04 22.06
CA SER A 49 35.72 5.39 22.54
C SER A 49 35.69 3.86 22.30
N PRO A 50 36.87 3.19 22.28
CA PRO A 50 37.18 2.08 21.36
C PRO A 50 37.44 0.72 22.03
N THR A 51 37.58 -0.35 21.22
CA THR A 51 38.46 -1.57 21.34
C THR A 51 37.86 -2.72 20.51
N SER A 52 38.48 -3.18 19.42
CA SER A 52 39.60 -4.14 19.27
C SER A 52 39.21 -5.63 19.36
N GLY A 53 39.43 -6.38 18.27
CA GLY A 53 39.34 -7.84 18.24
C GLY A 53 39.35 -8.38 16.80
N GLY A 54 40.54 -8.55 16.23
CA GLY A 54 40.73 -8.87 14.81
C GLY A 54 40.49 -10.33 14.43
N VAL A 55 40.12 -10.53 13.16
CA VAL A 55 40.42 -11.76 12.41
C VAL A 55 40.98 -11.38 11.05
N ARG A 56 42.22 -11.82 10.83
CA ARG A 56 43.10 -11.49 9.70
C ARG A 56 42.78 -12.42 8.53
N ARG A 57 42.14 -11.93 7.46
CA ARG A 57 42.11 -12.62 6.17
C ARG A 57 42.88 -11.79 5.14
N ARG A 58 44.10 -12.24 4.85
CA ARG A 58 44.96 -11.80 3.73
C ARG A 58 44.17 -11.95 2.42
N ARG A 59 43.87 -10.85 1.74
CA ARG A 59 43.66 -10.83 0.29
C ARG A 59 44.52 -9.74 -0.31
N LYS A 60 45.19 -10.13 -1.39
CA LYS A 60 46.37 -9.54 -2.02
C LYS A 60 45.95 -8.26 -2.77
N ASN A 61 46.60 -7.14 -2.47
CA ASN A 61 46.50 -5.92 -3.27
C ASN A 61 47.17 -6.16 -4.62
N ASN A 62 46.39 -6.12 -5.70
CA ASN A 62 46.87 -5.68 -6.99
C ASN A 62 46.04 -4.45 -7.37
N ASN A 63 46.61 -3.27 -7.12
CA ASN A 63 46.20 -2.04 -7.78
C ASN A 63 46.80 -2.08 -9.18
N GLU A 64 45.94 -2.04 -10.19
CA GLU A 64 46.13 -1.39 -11.50
C GLU A 64 45.05 -1.95 -12.42
N ASP A 65 43.91 -1.26 -12.49
CA ASP A 65 43.07 -1.23 -13.69
C ASP A 65 42.06 -0.09 -13.54
N GLY A 66 41.92 0.71 -14.59
CA GLY A 66 41.17 1.95 -14.61
C GLY A 66 39.77 1.82 -14.04
N ALA A 67 39.32 2.86 -13.34
CA ALA A 67 37.96 2.98 -12.85
C ALA A 67 36.97 2.91 -14.03
N LYS A 68 36.58 1.70 -14.42
CA LYS A 68 35.28 1.47 -15.04
C LYS A 68 34.27 1.95 -14.00
N LEU A 69 33.68 3.11 -14.25
CA LEU A 69 32.36 3.44 -13.73
C LEU A 69 31.49 2.21 -14.00
N VAL A 70 31.28 1.40 -12.96
CA VAL A 70 30.26 0.38 -12.99
C VAL A 70 28.98 1.19 -13.04
N VAL A 71 28.44 1.38 -14.25
CA VAL A 71 27.07 1.85 -14.42
C VAL A 71 26.23 0.77 -13.74
N VAL A 72 25.85 1.04 -12.49
CA VAL A 72 24.91 0.18 -11.77
C VAL A 72 23.62 0.29 -12.57
N GLU A 73 23.34 -0.75 -13.34
CA GLU A 73 22.13 -0.83 -14.15
C GLU A 73 20.92 -0.60 -13.23
N SER A 74 20.04 0.32 -13.62
CA SER A 74 18.84 0.62 -12.82
C SER A 74 18.08 -0.67 -12.54
N PRO A 75 17.63 -0.92 -11.30
CA PRO A 75 16.84 -2.13 -10.99
C PRO A 75 15.52 -2.18 -11.78
N TYR A 76 15.13 -1.07 -12.41
CA TYR A 76 13.93 -0.92 -13.22
C TYR A 76 14.19 -1.02 -14.74
N SER A 77 15.42 -1.29 -15.19
CA SER A 77 15.79 -1.33 -16.62
C SER A 77 14.97 -2.35 -17.44
N ARG A 78 14.45 -3.40 -16.78
CA ARG A 78 13.65 -4.47 -17.41
C ARG A 78 12.23 -4.55 -16.86
N VAL A 79 11.65 -3.41 -16.48
CA VAL A 79 10.31 -3.34 -15.87
C VAL A 79 9.22 -4.03 -16.72
N GLU A 80 9.26 -3.91 -18.04
CA GLU A 80 8.27 -4.52 -18.94
C GLU A 80 8.26 -6.05 -18.88
N ALA A 81 9.43 -6.65 -18.61
CA ALA A 81 9.57 -8.09 -18.45
C ALA A 81 9.34 -8.55 -17.00
N ALA A 82 9.09 -7.63 -16.06
CA ALA A 82 8.88 -7.97 -14.66
C ALA A 82 7.61 -8.83 -14.51
N ARG A 83 7.75 -9.91 -13.75
CA ARG A 83 6.66 -10.81 -13.40
C ARG A 83 6.43 -10.74 -11.90
N PRO A 84 5.25 -11.16 -11.41
CA PRO A 84 5.10 -11.43 -9.99
C PRO A 84 6.24 -12.37 -9.58
N ASP A 85 6.80 -12.15 -8.38
CA ASP A 85 7.75 -13.11 -7.82
C ASP A 85 7.16 -14.51 -7.90
N SER A 86 8.00 -15.51 -8.19
CA SER A 86 7.58 -16.90 -8.07
C SER A 86 7.16 -17.13 -6.62
N ARG A 87 5.84 -17.20 -6.41
CA ARG A 87 5.24 -17.52 -5.12
C ARG A 87 4.91 -18.99 -5.14
N LYS A 88 5.21 -19.65 -4.02
CA LYS A 88 4.62 -20.95 -3.71
C LYS A 88 3.11 -20.87 -3.89
N SER A 89 2.51 -21.95 -4.32
CA SER A 89 1.10 -22.14 -4.66
C SER A 89 0.37 -22.84 -3.50
N LEU A 90 -0.95 -23.01 -3.63
CA LEU A 90 -1.71 -23.85 -2.71
C LEU A 90 -1.21 -25.31 -2.73
N SER A 91 -0.75 -25.83 -3.87
CA SER A 91 -0.18 -27.17 -3.93
C SER A 91 1.15 -27.27 -3.19
N ASP A 92 2.01 -26.25 -3.27
CA ASP A 92 3.28 -26.22 -2.51
C ASP A 92 3.01 -26.16 -1.00
N PHE A 93 1.98 -25.41 -0.57
CA PHE A 93 1.49 -25.43 0.81
C PHE A 93 1.11 -26.84 1.26
N LEU A 94 0.30 -27.55 0.47
CA LEU A 94 -0.15 -28.90 0.81
C LEU A 94 0.99 -29.92 0.78
N GLU A 95 2.01 -29.72 -0.06
CA GLU A 95 3.18 -30.58 -0.08
C GLU A 95 4.04 -30.38 1.18
N GLU A 96 4.39 -29.13 1.51
CA GLU A 96 5.21 -28.83 2.69
C GLU A 96 4.48 -29.09 4.01
N ALA A 97 3.15 -28.93 4.03
CA ALA A 97 2.35 -29.26 5.21
C ALA A 97 2.47 -30.75 5.60
N ARG A 98 2.86 -31.65 4.69
CA ARG A 98 3.08 -33.08 5.01
C ARG A 98 4.14 -33.25 6.09
N ASP A 99 5.21 -32.48 6.06
CA ASP A 99 6.30 -32.56 7.04
C ASP A 99 5.89 -32.06 8.43
N PHE A 100 4.78 -31.30 8.52
CA PHE A 100 4.23 -30.77 9.77
C PHE A 100 3.11 -31.64 10.34
N VAL A 101 2.63 -32.59 9.54
CA VAL A 101 1.55 -33.50 9.85
C VAL A 101 2.15 -34.90 9.92
N GLY A 102 2.95 -35.12 10.96
CA GLY A 102 3.80 -36.32 11.09
C GLY A 102 3.05 -37.65 10.96
N ASP A 103 3.77 -38.68 10.52
CA ASP A 103 3.29 -40.07 10.56
C ASP A 103 3.37 -40.58 12.00
N ASP A 104 2.20 -40.78 12.63
CA ASP A 104 1.87 -41.70 13.74
C ASP A 104 2.87 -41.98 14.90
N GLU A 105 3.95 -41.24 15.10
CA GLU A 105 4.82 -41.46 16.26
C GLU A 105 4.22 -40.89 17.56
N GLU A 106 4.37 -41.67 18.64
CA GLU A 106 3.64 -41.62 19.91
C GLU A 106 3.98 -40.43 20.84
N GLY A 107 4.13 -39.22 20.29
CA GLY A 107 4.40 -37.99 21.05
C GLY A 107 3.42 -36.86 20.75
N LEU A 108 2.80 -36.27 21.79
CA LEU A 108 2.18 -34.95 21.66
C LEU A 108 3.29 -33.90 21.64
N ASP A 109 3.79 -33.60 20.44
CA ASP A 109 4.65 -32.45 20.22
C ASP A 109 3.96 -31.17 20.72
N PRO A 110 4.62 -30.33 21.55
CA PRO A 110 4.04 -29.08 22.00
C PRO A 110 4.06 -28.03 20.87
N PRO A 111 3.19 -27.00 20.95
CA PRO A 111 3.25 -25.87 20.04
C PRO A 111 4.61 -25.17 20.09
N ARG A 112 5.15 -24.81 18.92
CA ARG A 112 6.52 -24.30 18.78
C ARG A 112 6.64 -23.24 17.69
N TRP A 113 7.60 -22.34 17.85
CA TRP A 113 7.97 -21.38 16.81
C TRP A 113 8.99 -21.97 15.86
N PHE A 114 8.88 -21.65 14.58
CA PHE A 114 9.91 -21.89 13.58
C PHE A 114 10.06 -20.67 12.67
N SER A 115 11.22 -20.53 12.02
CA SER A 115 11.44 -19.52 10.98
C SER A 115 11.48 -20.22 9.63
N PRO A 116 10.70 -19.78 8.63
CA PRO A 116 10.76 -20.35 7.29
C PRO A 116 12.15 -20.15 6.65
N LEU A 117 12.62 -21.15 5.90
CA LEU A 117 13.95 -21.10 5.26
C LEU A 117 14.04 -20.00 4.20
N GLU A 118 12.92 -19.67 3.56
CA GLU A 118 12.81 -18.61 2.57
C GLU A 118 12.99 -17.21 3.18
N CYS A 119 12.90 -17.08 4.50
CA CYS A 119 13.08 -15.82 5.23
C CYS A 119 14.55 -15.54 5.60
N SER A 120 15.52 -16.20 4.96
CA SER A 120 16.95 -16.14 5.32
C SER A 120 17.63 -14.78 5.06
N ALA A 121 17.01 -13.90 4.27
CA ALA A 121 17.56 -12.60 3.91
C ALA A 121 16.94 -11.46 4.74
N GLN A 122 17.37 -11.28 5.99
CA GLN A 122 16.85 -10.23 6.87
C GLN A 122 17.65 -8.92 6.77
N ALA A 123 16.95 -7.80 6.59
CA ALA A 123 17.57 -6.48 6.72
C ALA A 123 17.90 -6.15 8.20
N GLN A 124 19.02 -5.45 8.42
CA GLN A 124 19.41 -5.06 9.78
C GLN A 124 18.37 -4.12 10.41
N GLY A 125 17.92 -4.44 11.62
CA GLY A 125 16.92 -3.66 12.34
C GLY A 125 15.47 -3.90 11.89
N SER A 126 15.22 -4.96 11.10
CA SER A 126 13.86 -5.36 10.75
C SER A 126 12.99 -5.65 12.00
N PRO A 127 11.72 -5.23 12.02
CA PRO A 127 10.78 -5.61 13.07
C PRO A 127 10.56 -7.12 13.14
N LEU A 128 10.04 -7.59 14.28
CA LEU A 128 9.68 -8.99 14.47
C LEU A 128 8.24 -9.21 13.97
N LEU A 129 8.02 -10.26 13.21
CA LEU A 129 6.70 -10.73 12.79
C LEU A 129 6.46 -12.12 13.36
N LEU A 130 5.43 -12.23 14.19
CA LEU A 130 4.93 -13.47 14.75
C LEU A 130 3.64 -13.85 14.03
N PHE A 131 3.68 -14.89 13.21
CA PHE A 131 2.50 -15.44 12.55
C PHE A 131 1.82 -16.49 13.43
N ILE A 132 0.51 -16.33 13.62
CA ILE A 132 -0.35 -17.18 14.43
C ILE A 132 -1.37 -17.84 13.48
N PRO A 133 -1.28 -19.17 13.28
CA PRO A 133 -2.03 -19.86 12.24
C PRO A 133 -3.53 -19.92 12.53
N GLY A 134 -4.29 -20.22 11.48
CA GLY A 134 -5.70 -20.52 11.56
C GLY A 134 -5.98 -21.95 12.02
N ILE A 135 -7.04 -22.53 11.46
CA ILE A 135 -7.57 -23.83 11.87
C ILE A 135 -6.62 -24.99 11.54
N ASP A 136 -5.83 -24.87 10.47
CA ASP A 136 -4.83 -25.85 10.05
C ASP A 136 -3.71 -26.04 11.10
N GLY A 137 -3.32 -24.95 11.77
CA GLY A 137 -2.30 -24.97 12.80
C GLY A 137 -0.86 -25.17 12.30
N THR A 138 -0.62 -25.40 11.01
CA THR A 138 0.71 -25.75 10.47
C THR A 138 1.74 -24.63 10.66
N GLY A 139 1.28 -23.38 10.65
CA GLY A 139 2.16 -22.20 10.62
C GLY A 139 2.62 -21.82 9.20
N LEU A 140 2.18 -22.55 8.17
CA LEU A 140 2.55 -22.31 6.77
C LEU A 140 1.55 -21.40 6.02
N GLY A 141 0.57 -20.79 6.70
CA GLY A 141 -0.42 -19.92 6.04
C GLY A 141 0.19 -18.72 5.27
N LEU A 142 1.41 -18.28 5.62
CA LEU A 142 2.13 -17.22 4.91
C LEU A 142 3.15 -17.74 3.88
N ILE A 143 3.12 -19.02 3.51
CA ILE A 143 4.12 -19.66 2.64
C ILE A 143 4.35 -18.92 1.31
N ARG A 144 3.29 -18.33 0.74
CA ARG A 144 3.35 -17.53 -0.49
C ARG A 144 4.06 -16.20 -0.32
N HIS A 145 4.19 -15.73 0.92
CA HIS A 145 4.71 -14.42 1.30
C HIS A 145 6.06 -14.48 2.01
N HIS A 146 6.51 -15.65 2.48
CA HIS A 146 7.72 -15.81 3.30
C HIS A 146 8.94 -15.08 2.72
N LYS A 147 9.24 -15.27 1.43
CA LYS A 147 10.38 -14.60 0.79
C LYS A 147 10.33 -13.08 0.94
N LYS A 148 9.22 -12.44 0.54
CA LYS A 148 9.06 -10.98 0.62
C LYS A 148 8.98 -10.48 2.07
N LEU A 149 8.32 -11.23 2.94
CA LEU A 149 8.24 -10.88 4.35
C LEU A 149 9.62 -10.94 5.00
N GLY A 150 10.43 -11.95 4.71
CA GLY A 150 11.79 -12.09 5.22
C GLY A 150 12.72 -10.93 4.84
N GLU A 151 12.51 -10.31 3.68
CA GLU A 151 13.28 -9.13 3.25
C GLU A 151 13.08 -7.92 4.17
N ILE A 152 11.92 -7.83 4.86
CA ILE A 152 11.55 -6.66 5.68
C ILE A 152 11.28 -7.00 7.16
N PHE A 153 11.03 -8.26 7.51
CA PHE A 153 10.74 -8.75 8.85
C PHE A 153 11.66 -9.90 9.24
N ASP A 154 11.85 -10.07 10.55
CA ASP A 154 12.24 -11.34 11.15
C ASP A 154 10.98 -12.16 11.39
N VAL A 155 10.81 -13.27 10.66
CA VAL A 155 9.54 -13.99 10.58
C VAL A 155 9.58 -15.28 11.37
N TRP A 156 8.72 -15.38 12.38
CA TRP A 156 8.51 -16.60 13.15
C TRP A 156 7.06 -17.04 12.99
N CYS A 157 6.85 -18.30 12.64
CA CYS A 157 5.54 -18.91 12.49
C CYS A 157 5.27 -19.88 13.63
N LEU A 158 4.11 -19.78 14.25
CA LEU A 158 3.68 -20.73 15.27
C LEU A 158 3.15 -21.99 14.60
N HIS A 159 3.72 -23.14 14.93
CA HIS A 159 3.17 -24.45 14.60
C HIS A 159 2.42 -25.00 15.82
N ILE A 160 1.17 -25.37 15.62
CA ILE A 160 0.30 -26.08 16.57
C ILE A 160 0.04 -27.47 15.98
N PRO A 161 0.76 -28.51 16.46
CA PRO A 161 0.66 -29.86 15.91
C PRO A 161 -0.78 -30.39 15.86
N VAL A 162 -1.08 -31.24 14.88
CA VAL A 162 -2.45 -31.72 14.61
C VAL A 162 -3.09 -32.40 15.83
N ARG A 163 -2.31 -33.18 16.59
CA ARG A 163 -2.77 -33.87 17.80
C ARG A 163 -2.68 -33.02 19.06
N ASP A 164 -2.14 -31.80 18.98
CA ASP A 164 -2.10 -30.90 20.12
C ASP A 164 -3.52 -30.51 20.56
N ARG A 165 -3.71 -30.49 21.88
CA ARG A 165 -4.98 -30.12 22.54
C ARG A 165 -4.75 -28.98 23.53
N THR A 166 -3.75 -28.13 23.29
CA THR A 166 -3.48 -26.97 24.14
C THR A 166 -4.68 -26.02 24.09
N PRO A 167 -5.30 -25.67 25.25
CA PRO A 167 -6.43 -24.74 25.27
C PRO A 167 -6.03 -23.32 24.83
N ALA A 168 -7.00 -22.55 24.32
CA ALA A 168 -6.76 -21.17 23.84
C ALA A 168 -6.02 -20.30 24.87
N LYS A 169 -6.38 -20.41 26.16
CA LYS A 169 -5.75 -19.66 27.25
C LYS A 169 -4.24 -19.94 27.38
N ASP A 170 -3.82 -21.17 27.13
CA ASP A 170 -2.42 -21.56 27.27
C ASP A 170 -1.62 -21.25 25.99
N LEU A 171 -2.26 -21.30 24.81
CA LEU A 171 -1.70 -20.74 23.58
C LEU A 171 -1.46 -19.23 23.71
N VAL A 172 -2.41 -18.47 24.26
CA VAL A 172 -2.25 -17.04 24.54
C VAL A 172 -1.06 -16.78 25.46
N LYS A 173 -0.89 -17.58 26.53
CA LYS A 173 0.27 -17.47 27.43
C LYS A 173 1.58 -17.76 26.70
N LEU A 174 1.62 -18.75 25.81
CA LEU A 174 2.81 -19.09 25.02
C LEU A 174 3.23 -17.94 24.12
N ILE A 175 2.28 -17.36 23.39
CA ILE A 175 2.51 -16.21 22.51
C ILE A 175 2.94 -15.00 23.35
N GLU A 176 2.22 -14.72 24.45
CA GLU A 176 2.54 -13.63 25.38
C GLU A 176 3.95 -13.74 25.97
N ARG A 177 4.40 -14.94 26.36
CA ARG A 177 5.77 -15.17 26.85
C ARG A 177 6.81 -14.78 25.79
N THR A 178 6.54 -15.13 24.53
CA THR A 178 7.42 -14.80 23.40
C THR A 178 7.47 -13.28 23.19
N VAL A 179 6.30 -12.62 23.15
CA VAL A 179 6.17 -11.17 23.04
C VAL A 179 6.92 -10.44 24.16
N LYS A 180 6.75 -10.86 25.42
CA LYS A 180 7.43 -10.25 26.58
C LYS A 180 8.94 -10.45 26.53
N SER A 181 9.40 -11.64 26.15
CA SER A 181 10.81 -11.96 26.01
C SER A 181 11.47 -11.08 24.94
N GLU A 182 10.88 -11.00 23.74
CA GLU A 182 11.45 -10.23 22.64
C GLU A 182 11.39 -8.72 22.89
N ASN A 183 10.31 -8.22 23.50
CA ASN A 183 10.26 -6.83 23.94
C ASN A 183 11.29 -6.52 25.04
N TYR A 184 11.57 -7.46 25.96
CA TYR A 184 12.62 -7.27 26.96
C TYR A 184 14.01 -7.17 26.32
N ARG A 185 14.30 -8.00 25.31
CA ARG A 185 15.57 -7.99 24.58
C ARG A 185 15.71 -6.77 23.66
N PHE A 186 14.61 -6.34 23.04
CA PHE A 186 14.59 -5.28 22.04
C PHE A 186 13.41 -4.30 22.27
N PRO A 187 13.44 -3.46 23.32
CA PRO A 187 12.29 -2.67 23.78
C PRO A 187 11.82 -1.56 22.81
N ASN A 188 12.61 -1.24 21.79
CA ASN A 188 12.27 -0.24 20.77
C ASN A 188 11.94 -0.86 19.41
N ARG A 189 11.97 -2.20 19.31
CA ARG A 189 11.67 -2.94 18.09
C ARG A 189 10.18 -3.30 18.12
N PRO A 190 9.37 -2.83 17.15
CA PRO A 190 7.97 -3.20 17.13
C PRO A 190 7.79 -4.69 16.81
N ILE A 191 6.74 -5.28 17.38
CA ILE A 191 6.37 -6.67 17.17
C ILE A 191 5.01 -6.73 16.47
N TYR A 192 5.00 -7.36 15.30
CA TYR A 192 3.83 -7.58 14.48
C TYR A 192 3.23 -8.94 14.82
N LEU A 193 1.95 -8.96 15.20
CA LEU A 193 1.19 -10.20 15.32
C LEU A 193 0.30 -10.32 14.08
N VAL A 194 0.59 -11.32 13.25
CA VAL A 194 -0.22 -11.65 12.07
C VAL A 194 -1.04 -12.87 12.40
N GLY A 195 -2.35 -12.69 12.57
CA GLY A 195 -3.25 -13.78 12.94
C GLY A 195 -4.23 -14.07 11.83
N GLU A 196 -4.43 -15.36 11.54
CA GLU A 196 -5.44 -15.84 10.60
C GLU A 196 -6.59 -16.53 11.35
N SER A 197 -7.84 -16.17 11.09
CA SER A 197 -9.02 -16.81 11.68
C SER A 197 -8.92 -16.93 13.23
N ILE A 198 -8.83 -18.15 13.78
CA ILE A 198 -8.59 -18.41 15.22
C ILE A 198 -7.36 -17.65 15.71
N GLY A 199 -6.27 -17.66 14.95
CA GLY A 199 -5.03 -16.98 15.29
C GLY A 199 -5.20 -15.46 15.43
N ALA A 200 -6.13 -14.86 14.69
CA ALA A 200 -6.47 -13.45 14.84
C ALA A 200 -7.15 -13.16 16.18
N CYS A 201 -8.03 -14.04 16.66
CA CYS A 201 -8.64 -13.94 17.98
C CYS A 201 -7.58 -14.07 19.09
N LEU A 202 -6.66 -15.02 18.95
CA LEU A 202 -5.55 -15.20 19.90
C LEU A 202 -4.64 -13.96 19.92
N ALA A 203 -4.33 -13.38 18.76
CA ALA A 203 -3.54 -12.16 18.63
C ALA A 203 -4.19 -10.97 19.36
N LEU A 204 -5.51 -10.82 19.23
CA LEU A 204 -6.28 -9.79 19.94
C LEU A 204 -6.19 -9.94 21.45
N ASP A 205 -6.36 -11.16 21.99
CA ASP A 205 -6.25 -11.41 23.43
C ASP A 205 -4.83 -11.12 23.95
N VAL A 206 -3.79 -11.56 23.23
CA VAL A 206 -2.39 -11.24 23.56
C VAL A 206 -2.16 -9.74 23.60
N ALA A 207 -2.66 -9.00 22.62
CA ALA A 207 -2.51 -7.55 22.56
C ALA A 207 -3.27 -6.83 23.68
N ALA A 208 -4.47 -7.29 24.02
CA ALA A 208 -5.27 -6.74 25.12
C ALA A 208 -4.57 -6.90 26.49
N ARG A 209 -3.84 -8.00 26.68
CA ARG A 209 -3.05 -8.27 27.90
C ARG A 209 -1.74 -7.49 27.99
N ASN A 210 -1.25 -6.97 26.86
CA ASN A 210 0.05 -6.32 26.75
C ASN A 210 -0.05 -4.90 26.18
N PRO A 211 -0.88 -4.01 26.76
CA PRO A 211 -1.16 -2.68 26.18
C PRO A 211 0.04 -1.72 26.19
N ASN A 212 1.10 -2.04 26.94
CA ASN A 212 2.31 -1.22 27.06
C ASN A 212 3.44 -1.67 26.13
N ILE A 213 3.28 -2.81 25.43
CA ILE A 213 4.25 -3.30 24.45
C ILE A 213 3.88 -2.71 23.09
N ASP A 214 4.90 -2.33 22.31
CA ASP A 214 4.71 -1.77 20.99
C ASP A 214 4.31 -2.85 19.97
N LEU A 215 3.01 -3.14 19.93
CA LEU A 215 2.40 -4.14 19.07
C LEU A 215 1.72 -3.51 17.84
N ALA A 216 1.78 -4.23 16.72
CA ALA A 216 0.99 -3.97 15.52
C ALA A 216 0.24 -5.26 15.13
N LEU A 217 -1.05 -5.17 14.82
CA LEU A 217 -1.89 -6.33 14.51
C LEU A 217 -2.26 -6.35 13.03
N ILE A 218 -2.07 -7.51 12.39
CA ILE A 218 -2.64 -7.82 11.07
C ILE A 218 -3.56 -9.01 11.23
N LEU A 219 -4.86 -8.80 11.08
CA LEU A 219 -5.89 -9.79 11.36
C LEU A 219 -6.57 -10.18 10.06
N ALA A 220 -6.29 -11.38 9.57
CA ALA A 220 -6.96 -11.92 8.39
C ALA A 220 -8.18 -12.73 8.80
N ASN A 221 -9.35 -12.33 8.29
CA ASN A 221 -10.64 -12.96 8.54
C ASN A 221 -10.84 -13.29 10.04
N PRO A 222 -10.70 -12.31 10.96
CA PRO A 222 -10.85 -12.58 12.38
C PRO A 222 -12.23 -13.16 12.65
N ALA A 223 -12.27 -14.33 13.27
CA ALA A 223 -13.55 -14.92 13.62
C ALA A 223 -14.15 -14.10 14.76
N THR A 224 -15.30 -13.47 14.53
CA THR A 224 -15.97 -12.63 15.53
C THR A 224 -17.16 -13.33 16.17
N HIS A 225 -17.73 -14.29 15.45
CA HIS A 225 -18.92 -15.02 15.82
C HIS A 225 -18.92 -16.42 15.18
N VAL A 226 -19.45 -17.42 15.89
CA VAL A 226 -19.78 -18.74 15.33
C VAL A 226 -21.29 -18.87 15.38
N ASN A 227 -21.94 -18.99 14.22
CA ASN A 227 -23.38 -19.15 14.18
C ASN A 227 -23.78 -20.53 14.73
N ASP A 228 -24.54 -20.56 15.84
CA ASP A 228 -25.04 -21.79 16.45
C ASP A 228 -25.92 -22.60 15.49
N LEU A 229 -26.60 -21.94 14.56
CA LEU A 229 -27.41 -22.58 13.52
C LEU A 229 -26.56 -23.41 12.53
N MET A 230 -25.25 -23.12 12.43
CA MET A 230 -24.31 -23.70 11.47
C MET A 230 -23.30 -24.66 12.13
N SER A 231 -22.88 -24.39 13.36
CA SER A 231 -21.92 -25.24 14.09
C SER A 231 -22.56 -26.52 14.64
N GLN A 232 -23.85 -26.50 14.96
CA GLN A 232 -24.59 -27.65 15.47
C GLN A 232 -24.82 -28.74 14.40
N PRO A 233 -25.23 -28.43 13.15
CA PRO A 233 -25.27 -29.42 12.07
C PRO A 233 -23.89 -29.98 11.73
N LEU A 234 -22.85 -29.15 11.67
CA LEU A 234 -21.49 -29.59 11.34
C LEU A 234 -20.93 -30.52 12.42
N SER A 235 -21.08 -30.16 13.70
CA SER A 235 -20.69 -31.00 14.83
C SER A 235 -21.53 -32.29 14.89
N GLY A 236 -22.84 -32.19 14.67
CA GLY A 236 -23.75 -33.34 14.60
C GLY A 236 -23.39 -34.32 13.49
N MET A 237 -23.08 -33.83 12.28
CA MET A 237 -22.61 -34.65 11.16
C MET A 237 -21.26 -35.30 11.46
N LEU A 238 -20.28 -34.53 11.96
CA LEU A 238 -18.96 -35.05 12.32
C LEU A 238 -19.05 -36.14 13.39
N ASN A 239 -19.92 -35.98 14.39
CA ASN A 239 -20.14 -36.98 15.44
C ASN A 239 -20.75 -38.29 14.92
N VAL A 240 -21.51 -38.23 13.81
CA VAL A 240 -22.15 -39.40 13.18
C VAL A 240 -21.24 -40.11 12.16
N LEU A 241 -20.24 -39.40 11.61
CA LEU A 241 -19.24 -39.99 10.71
C LEU A 241 -18.36 -41.01 11.47
N PRO A 242 -18.21 -42.26 10.98
CA PRO A 242 -17.35 -43.25 11.62
C PRO A 242 -15.88 -42.81 11.57
N ASP A 243 -15.12 -43.11 12.63
CA ASP A 243 -13.75 -42.59 12.85
C ASP A 243 -12.71 -43.05 11.80
N GLY A 244 -13.06 -44.01 10.95
CA GLY A 244 -12.17 -44.68 9.99
C GLY A 244 -12.37 -44.32 8.52
N ILE A 245 -12.65 -43.05 8.18
CA ILE A 245 -12.74 -42.65 6.76
C ILE A 245 -11.45 -42.92 5.95
N PRO A 246 -10.23 -42.69 6.46
CA PRO A 246 -9.01 -42.98 5.68
C PRO A 246 -8.88 -44.48 5.36
N THR A 247 -9.11 -45.34 6.36
CA THR A 247 -8.96 -46.79 6.25
C THR A 247 -10.05 -47.44 5.41
N LEU A 248 -11.31 -47.01 5.55
CA LEU A 248 -12.41 -47.58 4.77
C LEU A 248 -12.33 -47.19 3.27
N LEU A 249 -11.82 -46.00 2.96
CA LEU A 249 -11.64 -45.53 1.57
C LEU A 249 -10.43 -46.20 0.89
N GLU A 250 -9.33 -46.44 1.61
CA GLU A 250 -8.18 -47.17 1.09
C GLU A 250 -8.46 -48.67 0.93
N GLU A 251 -9.21 -49.29 1.85
CA GLU A 251 -9.52 -50.73 1.81
C GLU A 251 -10.69 -51.10 0.87
N ILE A 252 -11.70 -50.24 0.69
CA ILE A 252 -12.87 -50.57 -0.16
C ILE A 252 -12.62 -50.21 -1.63
N PHE A 253 -11.89 -49.14 -1.94
CA PHE A 253 -11.96 -48.51 -3.26
C PHE A 253 -10.69 -48.51 -4.12
N GLY A 254 -9.60 -49.16 -3.70
CA GLY A 254 -8.44 -49.49 -4.56
C GLY A 254 -8.29 -48.61 -5.80
N PHE A 255 -7.89 -47.34 -5.59
CA PHE A 255 -7.99 -46.22 -6.53
C PHE A 255 -7.94 -46.61 -8.02
N LYS A 256 -9.11 -46.65 -8.66
CA LYS A 256 -9.23 -46.51 -10.12
C LYS A 256 -10.01 -45.24 -10.43
N GLN A 257 -9.44 -44.46 -11.34
CA GLN A 257 -9.88 -43.14 -11.78
C GLN A 257 -11.39 -43.11 -12.13
N GLY A 258 -12.17 -42.40 -11.30
CA GLY A 258 -13.60 -42.14 -11.47
C GLY A 258 -14.44 -42.63 -10.28
N ASP A 259 -14.50 -41.84 -9.20
CA ASP A 259 -14.88 -42.35 -7.87
C ASP A 259 -16.16 -41.69 -7.26
N PRO A 260 -17.00 -42.44 -6.49
CA PRO A 260 -18.19 -41.95 -5.78
C PRO A 260 -17.92 -40.85 -4.74
N LEU A 261 -16.68 -40.73 -4.26
CA LEU A 261 -16.20 -39.65 -3.42
C LEU A 261 -16.38 -38.28 -4.07
N THR A 262 -16.10 -38.17 -5.37
CA THR A 262 -16.32 -36.93 -6.13
C THR A 262 -17.80 -36.59 -6.19
N ALA A 263 -18.67 -37.59 -6.32
CA ALA A 263 -20.12 -37.38 -6.29
C ALA A 263 -20.65 -37.00 -4.89
N MET A 264 -20.07 -37.54 -3.81
CA MET A 264 -20.41 -37.17 -2.43
C MET A 264 -19.90 -35.76 -2.08
N LEU A 265 -18.70 -35.41 -2.54
CA LEU A 265 -18.10 -34.08 -2.39
C LEU A 265 -18.80 -33.03 -3.27
N ASP A 266 -19.24 -33.39 -4.47
CA ASP A 266 -20.09 -32.57 -5.32
C ASP A 266 -21.49 -32.41 -4.71
N ALA A 267 -22.04 -33.45 -4.08
CA ALA A 267 -23.32 -33.35 -3.36
C ALA A 267 -23.19 -32.42 -2.15
N LEU A 268 -22.15 -32.56 -1.32
CA LEU A 268 -21.87 -31.67 -0.21
C LEU A 268 -21.63 -30.24 -0.71
N SER A 269 -20.77 -30.04 -1.71
CA SER A 269 -20.47 -28.72 -2.27
C SER A 269 -21.71 -28.06 -2.90
N ASN A 270 -22.58 -28.84 -3.55
CA ASN A 270 -23.85 -28.35 -4.10
C ASN A 270 -24.87 -28.05 -3.00
N GLU A 271 -24.95 -28.84 -1.93
CA GLU A 271 -25.86 -28.59 -0.80
C GLU A 271 -25.44 -27.34 -0.01
N PHE A 272 -24.13 -27.13 0.18
CA PHE A 272 -23.56 -25.88 0.69
C PHE A 272 -23.79 -24.69 -0.28
N SER A 273 -23.75 -24.91 -1.59
CA SER A 273 -24.01 -23.86 -2.59
C SER A 273 -25.48 -23.46 -2.72
N VAL A 274 -26.42 -24.41 -2.61
CA VAL A 274 -27.88 -24.19 -2.76
C VAL A 274 -28.45 -23.38 -1.60
N GLN A 275 -27.87 -23.47 -0.39
CA GLN A 275 -28.33 -22.71 0.78
C GLN A 275 -27.65 -21.33 0.96
N ARG A 276 -26.91 -20.81 -0.04
CA ARG A 276 -26.00 -19.64 0.11
C ARG A 276 -24.98 -19.83 1.24
N MET A 277 -24.57 -21.06 1.51
CA MET A 277 -23.66 -21.42 2.61
C MET A 277 -22.26 -21.65 2.06
N GLY A 278 -21.51 -20.57 1.82
CA GLY A 278 -20.03 -20.52 1.82
C GLY A 278 -19.25 -21.78 1.39
N GLY A 279 -19.63 -22.44 0.30
CA GLY A 279 -19.00 -23.67 -0.19
C GLY A 279 -17.61 -23.45 -0.83
N GLY A 280 -17.13 -22.20 -0.89
CA GLY A 280 -15.84 -21.83 -1.50
C GLY A 280 -14.66 -22.47 -0.82
N MET A 281 -14.65 -22.50 0.52
CA MET A 281 -13.54 -23.07 1.33
C MET A 281 -13.24 -24.53 0.98
N LEU A 282 -14.28 -25.36 0.87
CA LEU A 282 -14.15 -26.77 0.52
C LEU A 282 -13.88 -26.92 -0.99
N ARG A 283 -14.50 -26.11 -1.83
CA ARG A 283 -14.30 -26.16 -3.28
C ARG A 283 -12.87 -25.82 -3.71
N ASP A 284 -12.25 -24.79 -3.13
CA ASP A 284 -10.88 -24.37 -3.47
C ASP A 284 -9.82 -25.35 -2.92
N ILE A 285 -10.08 -25.92 -1.74
CA ILE A 285 -9.26 -26.97 -1.13
C ILE A 285 -9.39 -28.31 -1.90
N PHE A 286 -10.60 -28.70 -2.29
CA PHE A 286 -10.88 -29.98 -2.97
C PHE A 286 -10.70 -29.92 -4.49
N ALA A 287 -10.60 -28.72 -5.09
CA ALA A 287 -10.20 -28.57 -6.49
C ALA A 287 -8.81 -29.17 -6.76
N VAL A 288 -7.96 -29.29 -5.74
CA VAL A 288 -6.66 -29.96 -5.80
C VAL A 288 -6.81 -31.43 -5.39
N SER A 289 -7.50 -32.21 -6.23
CA SER A 289 -7.86 -33.62 -5.96
C SER A 289 -6.67 -34.55 -5.64
N ALA A 290 -5.44 -34.17 -6.02
CA ALA A 290 -4.22 -34.94 -5.77
C ALA A 290 -3.71 -34.91 -4.30
N ASN A 291 -4.22 -34.00 -3.45
CA ASN A 291 -3.70 -33.78 -2.10
C ASN A 291 -4.71 -34.06 -0.97
N LEU A 292 -5.80 -34.76 -1.28
CA LEU A 292 -6.80 -35.20 -0.31
C LEU A 292 -6.22 -35.96 0.91
N PRO A 293 -5.17 -36.80 0.77
CA PRO A 293 -4.54 -37.46 1.91
C PRO A 293 -3.88 -36.50 2.91
N THR A 294 -3.30 -35.39 2.45
CA THR A 294 -2.70 -34.42 3.37
C THR A 294 -3.79 -33.66 4.13
N LEU A 295 -4.87 -33.28 3.44
CA LEU A 295 -5.99 -32.58 4.05
C LEU A 295 -6.70 -33.40 5.12
N SER A 296 -6.90 -34.70 4.88
CA SER A 296 -7.48 -35.60 5.88
C SER A 296 -6.58 -35.78 7.11
N ARG A 297 -5.26 -35.68 6.92
CA ARG A 297 -4.29 -35.70 8.03
C ARG A 297 -4.16 -34.37 8.77
N ILE A 298 -4.40 -33.22 8.11
CA ILE A 298 -4.46 -31.90 8.78
C ILE A 298 -5.75 -31.78 9.62
N PHE A 299 -6.86 -32.28 9.10
CA PHE A 299 -8.18 -32.21 9.73
C PHE A 299 -8.79 -33.58 10.06
N PRO A 300 -8.16 -34.43 10.90
CA PRO A 300 -8.84 -35.59 11.46
C PRO A 300 -10.10 -35.15 12.21
N LYS A 301 -11.13 -36.00 12.22
CA LYS A 301 -12.43 -35.71 12.86
C LYS A 301 -12.28 -35.13 14.27
N ASP A 302 -11.54 -35.81 15.14
CA ASP A 302 -11.33 -35.36 16.55
C ASP A 302 -10.59 -34.03 16.63
N THR A 303 -9.65 -33.79 15.71
CA THR A 303 -8.94 -32.52 15.63
C THR A 303 -9.87 -31.42 15.16
N LEU A 304 -10.70 -31.66 14.15
CA LEU A 304 -11.64 -30.65 13.66
C LEU A 304 -12.65 -30.25 14.75
N LEU A 305 -13.21 -31.23 15.46
CA LEU A 305 -14.08 -30.98 16.62
C LEU A 305 -13.37 -30.16 17.70
N TRP A 306 -12.13 -30.54 18.05
CA TRP A 306 -11.32 -29.79 19.00
C TRP A 306 -11.05 -28.35 18.54
N LYS A 307 -10.72 -28.15 17.26
CA LYS A 307 -10.42 -26.82 16.71
C LYS A 307 -11.67 -25.91 16.68
N LEU A 308 -12.86 -26.49 16.51
CA LEU A 308 -14.12 -25.74 16.65
C LEU A 308 -14.35 -25.28 18.10
N GLU A 309 -14.06 -26.12 19.09
CA GLU A 309 -14.11 -25.72 20.50
C GLU A 309 -13.02 -24.68 20.84
N LEU A 310 -11.83 -24.84 20.28
CA LEU A 310 -10.74 -23.86 20.37
C LEU A 310 -11.18 -22.50 19.80
N LEU A 311 -11.83 -22.49 18.63
CA LEU A 311 -12.38 -21.30 17.99
C LEU A 311 -13.41 -20.61 18.90
N LYS A 312 -14.39 -21.33 19.43
CA LYS A 312 -15.38 -20.78 20.37
C LYS A 312 -14.71 -20.14 21.59
N SER A 313 -13.73 -20.84 22.17
CA SER A 313 -12.96 -20.35 23.32
C SER A 313 -12.16 -19.09 22.98
N ALA A 314 -11.50 -19.07 21.81
CA ALA A 314 -10.72 -17.94 21.34
C ALA A 314 -11.58 -16.69 21.07
N ILE A 315 -12.76 -16.86 20.42
CA ILE A 315 -13.72 -15.78 20.18
C ILE A 315 -14.19 -15.18 21.50
N SER A 316 -14.59 -16.03 22.45
CA SER A 316 -15.05 -15.58 23.77
C SER A 316 -13.96 -14.78 24.50
N SER A 317 -12.71 -15.24 24.44
CA SER A 317 -11.56 -14.56 25.06
C SER A 317 -11.24 -13.22 24.38
N ALA A 318 -11.35 -13.14 23.05
CA ALA A 318 -11.02 -11.94 22.28
C ALA A 318 -12.08 -10.83 22.40
N ASN A 319 -13.36 -11.19 22.48
CA ASN A 319 -14.46 -10.21 22.53
C ASN A 319 -14.56 -9.48 23.88
N SER A 320 -14.09 -10.08 24.99
CA SER A 320 -14.24 -9.49 26.33
C SER A 320 -13.31 -8.27 26.60
N PRO A 321 -12.02 -8.27 26.21
CA PRO A 321 -11.09 -7.19 26.54
C PRO A 321 -10.72 -6.27 25.36
N ILE A 322 -11.48 -6.24 24.27
CA ILE A 322 -11.09 -5.48 23.06
C ILE A 322 -10.78 -3.98 23.32
N ASN A 323 -11.47 -3.36 24.29
CA ASN A 323 -11.22 -1.97 24.71
C ASN A 323 -9.83 -1.74 25.34
N ALA A 324 -9.16 -2.80 25.79
CA ALA A 324 -7.81 -2.74 26.35
C ALA A 324 -6.72 -2.75 25.27
N VAL A 325 -7.05 -3.17 24.04
CA VAL A 325 -6.09 -3.21 22.93
C VAL A 325 -5.65 -1.79 22.57
N ARG A 326 -4.33 -1.55 22.65
CA ARG A 326 -3.70 -0.27 22.27
C ARG A 326 -2.93 -0.33 20.94
N ALA A 327 -2.79 -1.52 20.38
CA ALA A 327 -2.06 -1.77 19.15
C ALA A 327 -2.78 -1.18 17.93
N GLU A 328 -2.00 -0.60 17.00
CA GLU A 328 -2.50 -0.27 15.67
C GLU A 328 -2.91 -1.56 14.95
N THR A 329 -4.06 -1.57 14.30
CA THR A 329 -4.64 -2.80 13.73
C THR A 329 -5.00 -2.64 12.27
N MET A 330 -4.66 -3.64 11.46
CA MET A 330 -5.14 -3.80 10.10
C MET A 330 -5.96 -5.09 10.01
N ILE A 331 -7.21 -4.99 9.58
CA ILE A 331 -8.12 -6.10 9.37
C ILE A 331 -8.26 -6.35 7.87
N LEU A 332 -7.94 -7.56 7.43
CA LEU A 332 -8.09 -8.02 6.04
C LEU A 332 -9.29 -8.96 5.98
N LEU A 333 -10.25 -8.67 5.11
CA LEU A 333 -11.51 -9.40 5.00
C LEU A 333 -11.69 -9.95 3.59
N SER A 334 -12.07 -11.22 3.51
CA SER A 334 -12.51 -11.87 2.27
C SER A 334 -13.88 -11.35 1.83
N GLY A 335 -14.03 -11.11 0.54
CA GLY A 335 -15.29 -10.69 -0.06
C GLY A 335 -16.20 -11.85 -0.46
N ARG A 336 -15.63 -13.00 -0.85
CA ARG A 336 -16.38 -14.17 -1.35
C ARG A 336 -16.95 -15.08 -0.26
N ASP A 337 -16.41 -15.03 0.96
CA ASP A 337 -16.81 -15.90 2.07
C ASP A 337 -17.14 -15.07 3.33
N GLN A 338 -18.35 -15.25 3.88
CA GLN A 338 -18.85 -14.52 5.07
C GLN A 338 -19.24 -15.44 6.24
N TRP A 339 -18.88 -16.73 6.23
CA TRP A 339 -19.40 -17.70 7.20
C TRP A 339 -18.92 -17.51 8.66
N LEU A 340 -17.73 -16.94 8.88
CA LEU A 340 -17.15 -16.62 10.20
C LEU A 340 -17.14 -15.12 10.52
N LEU A 341 -17.64 -14.29 9.60
CA LEU A 341 -17.56 -12.84 9.65
C LEU A 341 -18.94 -12.25 9.90
N ASN A 342 -19.08 -11.51 11.00
CA ASN A 342 -20.22 -10.64 11.22
C ASN A 342 -19.81 -9.19 10.91
N GLU A 343 -20.40 -8.56 9.90
CA GLU A 343 -20.08 -7.18 9.51
C GLU A 343 -20.28 -6.19 10.66
N GLU A 344 -21.25 -6.41 11.56
CA GLU A 344 -21.47 -5.54 12.72
C GLU A 344 -20.34 -5.62 13.74
N ASP A 345 -19.76 -6.81 13.93
CA ASP A 345 -18.62 -6.99 14.82
C ASP A 345 -17.35 -6.36 14.23
N ILE A 346 -17.15 -6.47 12.91
CA ILE A 346 -16.05 -5.81 12.22
C ILE A 346 -16.19 -4.28 12.34
N ASP A 347 -17.40 -3.74 12.13
CA ASP A 347 -17.68 -2.32 12.33
C ASP A 347 -17.42 -1.89 13.77
N ARG A 348 -17.79 -2.72 14.76
CA ARG A 348 -17.45 -2.50 16.16
C ARG A 348 -15.94 -2.46 16.36
N PHE A 349 -15.21 -3.43 15.82
CA PHE A 349 -13.74 -3.48 15.93
C PHE A 349 -13.09 -2.26 15.29
N ALA A 350 -13.54 -1.86 14.11
CA ALA A 350 -13.04 -0.68 13.41
C ALA A 350 -13.24 0.63 14.21
N ARG A 351 -14.36 0.74 14.94
CA ARG A 351 -14.66 1.91 15.79
C ARG A 351 -13.95 1.88 17.15
N THR A 352 -13.71 0.69 17.70
CA THR A 352 -13.11 0.52 19.03
C THR A 352 -11.58 0.51 19.00
N LEU A 353 -10.97 -0.15 18.01
CA LEU A 353 -9.53 -0.33 17.94
C LEU A 353 -8.84 0.96 17.48
N PRO A 354 -7.71 1.34 18.10
CA PRO A 354 -7.00 2.57 17.74
C PRO A 354 -6.39 2.47 16.35
N LYS A 355 -6.64 3.48 15.51
CA LYS A 355 -6.14 3.57 14.13
C LYS A 355 -6.37 2.30 13.29
N CYS A 356 -7.54 1.70 13.46
CA CYS A 356 -7.92 0.50 12.73
C CYS A 356 -8.06 0.78 11.23
N ILE A 357 -7.43 -0.05 10.40
CA ILE A 357 -7.54 -0.04 8.94
C ILE A 357 -8.31 -1.29 8.57
N VAL A 358 -9.41 -1.17 7.83
CA VAL A 358 -10.13 -2.31 7.28
C VAL A 358 -9.91 -2.36 5.77
N ARG A 359 -9.55 -3.53 5.24
CA ARG A 359 -9.43 -3.79 3.79
C ARG A 359 -10.29 -4.98 3.42
N LYS A 360 -11.28 -4.75 2.53
CA LYS A 360 -12.13 -5.80 1.99
C LYS A 360 -11.62 -6.20 0.61
N LEU A 361 -11.12 -7.42 0.50
CA LEU A 361 -10.61 -8.02 -0.72
C LEU A 361 -11.77 -8.73 -1.43
N GLN A 362 -12.53 -7.95 -2.21
CA GLN A 362 -13.86 -8.33 -2.73
C GLN A 362 -13.84 -9.64 -3.53
N ASP A 363 -12.78 -9.84 -4.31
CA ASP A 363 -12.61 -10.98 -5.20
C ASP A 363 -11.85 -12.13 -4.53
N ASN A 364 -11.68 -12.14 -3.20
CA ASN A 364 -10.96 -13.19 -2.48
C ASN A 364 -11.84 -13.95 -1.48
N GLY A 365 -11.55 -15.24 -1.31
CA GLY A 365 -12.19 -16.17 -0.38
C GLY A 365 -11.43 -16.33 0.95
N GLN A 366 -11.76 -17.39 1.69
CA GLN A 366 -11.41 -17.54 3.10
C GLN A 366 -9.89 -17.61 3.40
N PHE A 367 -9.08 -18.19 2.50
CA PHE A 367 -7.63 -18.35 2.68
C PHE A 367 -6.85 -17.24 1.99
N LEU A 368 -7.06 -16.00 2.45
CA LEU A 368 -6.52 -14.78 1.82
C LEU A 368 -5.03 -14.87 1.47
N PHE A 369 -4.21 -15.44 2.35
CA PHE A 369 -2.76 -15.51 2.16
C PHE A 369 -2.31 -16.61 1.19
N LEU A 370 -3.20 -17.53 0.82
CA LEU A 370 -2.93 -18.60 -0.14
C LEU A 370 -3.47 -18.30 -1.54
N GLU A 371 -4.30 -17.26 -1.69
CA GLU A 371 -4.93 -16.92 -2.96
C GLU A 371 -4.04 -16.15 -3.93
N ASP A 372 -4.26 -16.41 -5.21
CA ASP A 372 -3.66 -15.63 -6.29
C ASP A 372 -4.22 -14.20 -6.27
N GLY A 373 -3.33 -13.20 -6.39
CA GLY A 373 -3.69 -11.78 -6.39
C GLY A 373 -3.49 -11.06 -5.05
N VAL A 374 -3.38 -11.78 -3.93
CA VAL A 374 -3.07 -11.16 -2.63
C VAL A 374 -1.55 -11.05 -2.46
N ASP A 375 -1.06 -9.84 -2.14
CA ASP A 375 0.33 -9.61 -1.74
C ASP A 375 0.34 -8.84 -0.41
N LEU A 376 0.60 -9.57 0.69
CA LEU A 376 0.60 -8.99 2.02
C LEU A 376 1.64 -7.86 2.17
N VAL A 377 2.82 -7.97 1.54
CA VAL A 377 3.85 -6.93 1.64
C VAL A 377 3.42 -5.67 0.89
N THR A 378 2.83 -5.81 -0.29
CA THR A 378 2.25 -4.67 -1.02
C THR A 378 1.11 -4.01 -0.23
N ILE A 379 0.22 -4.79 0.39
CA ILE A 379 -0.86 -4.27 1.26
C ILE A 379 -0.28 -3.51 2.45
N ILE A 380 0.73 -4.05 3.12
CA ILE A 380 1.44 -3.40 4.24
C ILE A 380 2.08 -2.07 3.79
N LYS A 381 2.69 -2.03 2.61
CA LYS A 381 3.29 -0.81 2.03
C LYS A 381 2.24 0.24 1.72
N CYS A 382 1.18 -0.12 1.00
CA CYS A 382 0.17 0.83 0.55
C CYS A 382 -0.74 1.32 1.69
N THR A 383 -0.84 0.60 2.80
CA THR A 383 -1.53 1.07 4.00
C THR A 383 -0.66 1.95 4.89
N CYS A 384 0.63 2.13 4.56
CA CYS A 384 1.63 2.76 5.42
C CYS A 384 1.70 2.11 6.82
N PHE A 385 1.51 0.78 6.89
CA PHE A 385 1.45 0.03 8.14
C PHE A 385 2.82 -0.51 8.59
N TYR A 386 3.79 -0.58 7.67
CA TYR A 386 5.16 -0.95 8.01
C TYR A 386 5.86 0.18 8.78
N ARG A 387 6.40 -0.13 9.95
CA ARG A 387 7.16 0.80 10.80
C ARG A 387 8.26 0.06 11.53
N ARG A 388 9.43 0.69 11.63
CA ARG A 388 10.58 0.15 12.37
C ARG A 388 10.72 0.73 13.78
N GLY A 389 9.96 1.78 14.09
CA GLY A 389 9.85 2.36 15.42
C GLY A 389 8.39 2.47 15.90
N ARG A 390 8.17 3.24 16.96
CA ARG A 390 6.85 3.41 17.62
C ARG A 390 5.73 3.98 16.75
N SER A 391 6.08 4.63 15.65
CA SER A 391 5.12 5.23 14.72
C SER A 391 5.70 5.18 13.32
N HIS A 392 4.85 5.02 12.32
CA HIS A 392 5.25 5.08 10.92
C HIS A 392 5.87 6.44 10.57
N ASP A 393 7.05 6.42 9.96
CA ASP A 393 7.69 7.58 9.35
C ASP A 393 7.80 7.39 7.83
N HIS A 394 7.11 8.24 7.08
CA HIS A 394 6.96 8.13 5.62
C HIS A 394 8.28 8.22 4.81
N LEU A 395 9.40 8.54 5.44
CA LEU A 395 10.70 8.58 4.77
C LEU A 395 11.53 7.37 5.14
N SER A 396 11.77 7.18 6.43
CA SER A 396 12.62 6.10 6.91
C SER A 396 11.95 4.74 6.78
N ASP A 397 10.64 4.62 6.97
CA ASP A 397 9.93 3.34 6.80
C ASP A 397 9.46 3.08 5.36
N TYR A 398 9.79 3.97 4.42
CA TYR A 398 9.43 3.79 3.02
C TYR A 398 10.27 2.68 2.37
N ILE A 399 9.58 1.77 1.68
CA ILE A 399 10.18 0.69 0.90
C ILE A 399 9.92 0.99 -0.58
N LEU A 400 10.99 1.03 -1.39
CA LEU A 400 10.91 1.25 -2.83
C LEU A 400 9.97 0.24 -3.52
N PRO A 401 9.29 0.62 -4.62
CA PRO A 401 8.50 -0.32 -5.39
C PRO A 401 9.40 -1.39 -5.99
N THR A 402 8.93 -2.63 -5.99
CA THR A 402 9.54 -3.70 -6.77
C THR A 402 9.35 -3.42 -8.26
N PRO A 403 10.17 -4.01 -9.15
CA PRO A 403 9.95 -3.89 -10.60
C PRO A 403 8.54 -4.31 -11.03
N PHE A 404 7.96 -5.32 -10.38
CA PHE A 404 6.60 -5.75 -10.68
C PHE A 404 5.53 -4.74 -10.23
N GLU A 405 5.67 -4.15 -9.03
CA GLU A 405 4.76 -3.08 -8.58
C GLU A 405 4.86 -1.84 -9.49
N LEU A 406 6.06 -1.49 -9.97
CA LEU A 406 6.24 -0.43 -10.95
C LEU A 406 5.58 -0.77 -12.29
N LYS A 407 5.69 -2.03 -12.75
CA LYS A 407 5.00 -2.50 -13.96
C LYS A 407 3.49 -2.38 -13.83
N GLN A 408 2.91 -2.77 -12.69
CA GLN A 408 1.48 -2.61 -12.44
C GLN A 408 1.05 -1.14 -12.50
N TYR A 409 1.84 -0.25 -11.89
CA TYR A 409 1.59 1.19 -11.98
C TYR A 409 1.68 1.71 -13.42
N LEU A 410 2.68 1.28 -14.20
CA LEU A 410 2.80 1.62 -15.62
C LEU A 410 1.60 1.12 -16.43
N ASP A 411 1.18 -0.13 -16.24
CA ASP A 411 0.04 -0.73 -16.94
C ASP A 411 -1.26 0.05 -16.64
N GLU A 412 -1.46 0.53 -15.40
CA GLU A 412 -2.59 1.40 -15.04
C GLU A 412 -2.52 2.78 -15.72
N GLN A 413 -1.33 3.35 -15.85
CA GLN A 413 -1.11 4.65 -16.50
C GLN A 413 -1.01 4.55 -18.02
N ARG A 414 -0.92 3.35 -18.58
CA ARG A 414 -0.60 3.08 -19.98
C ARG A 414 -1.59 3.72 -20.94
N MET A 415 -2.89 3.64 -20.65
CA MET A 415 -3.89 4.32 -21.49
C MET A 415 -3.66 5.83 -21.53
N LEU A 416 -3.34 6.47 -20.39
CA LEU A 416 -3.04 7.89 -20.34
C LEU A 416 -1.73 8.21 -21.07
N ILE A 417 -0.68 7.43 -20.83
CA ILE A 417 0.65 7.61 -21.46
C ILE A 417 0.55 7.45 -22.98
N ASP A 418 -0.08 6.38 -23.47
CA ASP A 418 -0.24 6.12 -24.91
C ASP A 418 -1.12 7.21 -25.55
N ALA A 419 -2.23 7.57 -24.89
CA ALA A 419 -3.14 8.60 -25.37
C ALA A 419 -2.50 9.98 -25.41
N THR A 420 -1.61 10.31 -24.48
CA THR A 420 -1.00 11.66 -24.37
C THR A 420 0.41 11.75 -24.95
N SER A 421 1.06 10.63 -25.27
CA SER A 421 2.44 10.56 -25.79
C SER A 421 3.35 11.68 -25.24
N PRO A 422 3.66 11.64 -23.93
CA PRO A 422 4.37 12.70 -23.23
C PRO A 422 5.66 13.12 -23.94
N VAL A 423 5.89 14.42 -24.07
CA VAL A 423 7.16 15.00 -24.54
C VAL A 423 7.93 15.53 -23.34
N MET A 424 9.13 15.01 -23.11
CA MET A 424 9.99 15.42 -22.00
C MET A 424 11.14 16.30 -22.49
N LEU A 425 11.18 17.54 -22.00
CA LEU A 425 12.26 18.49 -22.28
C LEU A 425 13.00 18.87 -20.99
N SER A 426 14.32 19.03 -21.08
CA SER A 426 15.11 19.58 -19.98
C SER A 426 16.21 20.53 -20.46
N THR A 427 16.65 21.43 -19.60
CA THR A 427 17.78 22.34 -19.86
C THR A 427 19.07 21.78 -19.28
N LEU A 428 20.11 21.63 -20.11
CA LEU A 428 21.45 21.25 -19.69
C LEU A 428 22.15 22.39 -18.92
N GLU A 429 23.25 22.08 -18.21
CA GLU A 429 24.01 23.08 -17.44
C GLU A 429 24.49 24.28 -18.29
N ASN A 430 24.85 24.02 -19.55
CA ASN A 430 25.26 25.02 -20.53
C ASN A 430 24.10 25.88 -21.08
N GLY A 431 22.87 25.65 -20.62
CA GLY A 431 21.66 26.37 -21.03
C GLY A 431 20.99 25.81 -22.28
N LYS A 432 21.54 24.75 -22.90
CA LYS A 432 20.95 24.13 -24.09
C LYS A 432 19.69 23.33 -23.70
N LEU A 433 18.59 23.59 -24.40
CA LEU A 433 17.38 22.78 -24.33
C LEU A 433 17.57 21.46 -25.10
N VAL A 434 17.14 20.34 -24.50
CA VAL A 434 17.20 19.01 -25.12
C VAL A 434 15.88 18.26 -24.95
N ARG A 435 15.57 17.37 -25.92
CA ARG A 435 14.41 16.45 -25.86
C ARG A 435 14.79 15.18 -25.09
N SER A 436 15.14 15.35 -23.83
CA SER A 436 15.44 14.26 -22.92
C SER A 436 15.38 14.79 -21.49
N LEU A 437 15.46 13.89 -20.52
CA LEU A 437 15.56 14.27 -19.11
C LEU A 437 17.00 14.50 -18.64
N GLU A 438 18.02 14.49 -19.50
CA GLU A 438 19.45 14.57 -19.14
C GLU A 438 19.84 15.83 -18.33
N GLY A 439 19.13 16.94 -18.50
CA GLY A 439 19.36 18.18 -17.76
C GLY A 439 19.03 18.11 -16.27
N LEU A 440 18.33 17.06 -15.82
CA LEU A 440 18.02 16.90 -14.39
C LEU A 440 19.28 16.52 -13.58
N PRO A 441 19.48 17.07 -12.37
CA PRO A 441 20.56 16.64 -11.50
C PRO A 441 20.40 15.17 -11.11
N SER A 442 21.48 14.39 -11.12
CA SER A 442 21.46 12.98 -10.72
C SER A 442 21.57 12.74 -9.21
N GLU A 443 22.13 13.71 -8.48
CA GLU A 443 22.33 13.61 -7.03
C GLU A 443 21.48 14.65 -6.29
N GLY A 444 20.87 14.22 -5.18
CA GLY A 444 20.12 15.09 -4.29
C GLY A 444 20.97 15.80 -3.23
N PRO A 445 20.39 16.77 -2.51
CA PRO A 445 18.96 17.12 -2.52
C PRO A 445 18.54 17.98 -3.72
N VAL A 446 17.38 17.65 -4.31
CA VAL A 446 16.75 18.44 -5.39
C VAL A 446 15.29 18.71 -5.03
N LEU A 447 14.83 19.94 -5.28
CA LEU A 447 13.44 20.35 -5.15
C LEU A 447 12.88 20.71 -6.52
N TYR A 448 11.97 19.90 -7.05
CA TYR A 448 11.22 20.17 -8.27
C TYR A 448 10.01 21.02 -7.93
N VAL A 449 9.86 22.17 -8.58
CA VAL A 449 8.80 23.14 -8.30
C VAL A 449 8.10 23.51 -9.60
N GLY A 450 6.78 23.35 -9.66
CA GLY A 450 6.04 23.58 -10.90
C GLY A 450 4.54 23.79 -10.71
N TYR A 451 3.83 23.79 -11.85
CA TYR A 451 2.37 23.87 -11.93
C TYR A 451 1.72 22.51 -11.75
N HIS A 452 0.70 22.44 -10.89
CA HIS A 452 -0.09 21.23 -10.66
C HIS A 452 -1.26 21.19 -11.63
N MET A 453 -1.25 20.26 -12.60
CA MET A 453 -2.40 20.10 -13.49
C MET A 453 -3.60 19.55 -12.72
N LEU A 454 -4.77 19.74 -13.32
CA LEU A 454 -6.05 19.21 -12.90
C LEU A 454 -5.92 17.74 -12.50
N LEU A 455 -6.35 17.44 -11.27
CA LEU A 455 -6.31 16.11 -10.64
C LEU A 455 -4.92 15.45 -10.55
N GLY A 456 -3.84 16.14 -10.92
CA GLY A 456 -2.51 15.55 -10.97
C GLY A 456 -2.28 14.61 -12.16
N PHE A 457 -2.95 14.83 -13.30
CA PHE A 457 -2.81 13.97 -14.48
C PHE A 457 -1.37 13.84 -14.99
N GLU A 458 -0.51 14.82 -14.70
CA GLU A 458 0.89 14.83 -15.07
C GLU A 458 1.76 13.84 -14.27
N LEU A 459 1.31 13.45 -13.07
CA LEU A 459 2.14 12.71 -12.12
C LEU A 459 2.52 11.32 -12.62
N GLY A 460 1.57 10.60 -13.22
CA GLY A 460 1.77 9.23 -13.71
C GLY A 460 2.91 9.14 -14.73
N PRO A 461 2.83 9.88 -15.85
CA PRO A 461 3.90 9.92 -16.83
C PRO A 461 5.21 10.51 -16.29
N MET A 462 5.14 11.60 -15.51
CA MET A 462 6.33 12.27 -14.99
C MET A 462 7.15 11.37 -14.04
N VAL A 463 6.50 10.78 -13.04
CA VAL A 463 7.18 9.98 -12.01
C VAL A 463 7.77 8.71 -12.63
N THR A 464 7.06 8.08 -13.56
CA THR A 464 7.55 6.85 -14.22
C THR A 464 8.70 7.12 -15.17
N GLN A 465 8.62 8.13 -16.05
CA GLN A 465 9.70 8.43 -16.99
C GLN A 465 10.97 8.91 -16.30
N ILE A 466 10.85 9.76 -15.27
CA ILE A 466 12.03 10.19 -14.46
C ILE A 466 12.69 8.99 -13.77
N LEU A 467 11.91 8.05 -13.23
CA LEU A 467 12.45 6.85 -12.61
C LEU A 467 13.12 5.92 -13.61
N LEU A 468 12.51 5.71 -14.78
CA LEU A 468 13.03 4.80 -15.80
C LEU A 468 14.28 5.36 -16.51
N GLU A 469 14.25 6.62 -16.93
CA GLU A 469 15.34 7.23 -17.71
C GLU A 469 16.52 7.68 -16.85
N ARG A 470 16.25 8.20 -15.64
CA ARG A 470 17.27 8.81 -14.79
C ARG A 470 17.56 8.04 -13.51
N ASN A 471 16.81 6.97 -13.21
CA ASN A 471 16.87 6.27 -11.93
C ASN A 471 16.66 7.22 -10.73
N ILE A 472 15.86 8.27 -10.93
CA ILE A 472 15.55 9.26 -9.90
C ILE A 472 14.18 8.92 -9.31
N HIS A 473 14.17 8.59 -8.03
CA HIS A 473 12.92 8.32 -7.32
C HIS A 473 12.33 9.61 -6.74
N LEU A 474 11.35 10.17 -7.47
CA LEU A 474 10.73 11.45 -7.15
C LEU A 474 9.69 11.31 -6.01
N ARG A 475 9.88 12.05 -4.92
CA ARG A 475 9.02 12.00 -3.72
C ARG A 475 8.07 13.21 -3.69
N GLY A 476 6.81 13.00 -4.07
CA GLY A 476 5.78 14.04 -4.10
C GLY A 476 5.13 14.31 -2.74
N LEU A 477 4.87 15.59 -2.44
CA LEU A 477 4.06 15.99 -1.29
C LEU A 477 2.58 15.89 -1.62
N ALA A 478 1.87 15.00 -0.93
CA ALA A 478 0.46 14.75 -1.13
C ALA A 478 -0.39 15.26 0.04
N HIS A 479 -1.65 15.60 -0.24
CA HIS A 479 -2.58 16.04 0.79
C HIS A 479 -2.83 14.92 1.83
N PRO A 480 -2.90 15.20 3.15
CA PRO A 480 -3.04 14.16 4.18
C PRO A 480 -4.30 13.30 4.01
N MET A 481 -5.34 13.82 3.36
CA MET A 481 -6.55 13.06 3.01
C MET A 481 -6.25 11.76 2.26
N MET A 482 -5.22 11.75 1.40
CA MET A 482 -4.83 10.56 0.63
C MET A 482 -4.26 9.43 1.51
N PHE A 483 -3.92 9.71 2.76
CA PHE A 483 -3.38 8.76 3.74
C PHE A 483 -4.40 8.38 4.81
N MET A 484 -5.63 8.89 4.71
CA MET A 484 -6.71 8.50 5.62
C MET A 484 -7.27 7.14 5.22
N ASN A 485 -7.45 6.28 6.23
CA ASN A 485 -7.97 4.92 6.03
C ASN A 485 -9.44 4.79 6.48
N LYS A 486 -10.26 5.84 6.27
CA LYS A 486 -11.69 5.84 6.63
C LYS A 486 -12.56 5.57 5.41
N GLN A 487 -13.16 4.38 5.37
CA GLN A 487 -13.96 3.88 4.24
C GLN A 487 -15.28 4.64 3.99
N ASP A 488 -15.79 5.38 4.97
CA ASP A 488 -17.13 6.00 4.92
C ASP A 488 -17.29 7.12 3.86
N LEU A 489 -16.22 7.57 3.21
CA LEU A 489 -16.24 8.74 2.32
C LEU A 489 -15.58 8.51 0.96
N VAL A 490 -14.42 7.84 0.92
CA VAL A 490 -13.66 7.54 -0.30
C VAL A 490 -13.01 6.17 -0.12
N ASP A 491 -12.97 5.36 -1.18
CA ASP A 491 -12.23 4.11 -1.15
C ASP A 491 -10.73 4.41 -0.99
N ALA A 492 -10.18 4.07 0.17
CA ALA A 492 -8.77 4.28 0.50
C ALA A 492 -7.82 3.56 -0.48
N GLN A 493 -8.30 2.52 -1.17
CA GLN A 493 -7.53 1.80 -2.21
C GLN A 493 -7.20 2.68 -3.40
N MET A 494 -8.02 3.70 -3.70
CA MET A 494 -7.77 4.62 -4.82
C MET A 494 -6.42 5.34 -4.73
N PHE A 495 -5.92 5.56 -3.51
CA PHE A 495 -4.68 6.31 -3.26
C PHE A 495 -3.46 5.41 -3.01
N ASP A 496 -3.62 4.10 -2.99
CA ASP A 496 -2.57 3.16 -2.62
C ASP A 496 -1.35 3.24 -3.54
N LYS A 497 -1.58 3.46 -4.83
CA LYS A 497 -0.51 3.64 -5.82
C LYS A 497 0.39 4.84 -5.55
N TYR A 498 -0.15 5.96 -5.08
CA TYR A 498 0.67 7.14 -4.77
C TYR A 498 1.59 6.86 -3.57
N LYS A 499 1.10 6.11 -2.58
CA LYS A 499 1.88 5.72 -1.40
C LYS A 499 2.97 4.72 -1.77
N ILE A 500 2.67 3.73 -2.62
CA ILE A 500 3.65 2.77 -3.18
C ILE A 500 4.74 3.53 -3.94
N MET A 501 4.36 4.51 -4.76
CA MET A 501 5.28 5.34 -5.54
C MET A 501 6.00 6.42 -4.72
N GLY A 502 5.84 6.44 -3.39
CA GLY A 502 6.65 7.27 -2.50
C GLY A 502 6.08 8.65 -2.18
N ALA A 503 4.79 8.89 -2.42
CA ALA A 503 4.14 10.11 -1.94
C ALA A 503 4.27 10.23 -0.42
N VAL A 504 4.48 11.45 0.05
CA VAL A 504 4.65 11.80 1.47
C VAL A 504 3.55 12.78 1.87
N PRO A 505 2.84 12.58 2.99
CA PRO A 505 1.86 13.56 3.43
C PRO A 505 2.55 14.88 3.75
N VAL A 506 1.99 15.97 3.23
CA VAL A 506 2.50 17.31 3.52
C VAL A 506 2.32 17.65 5.00
N SER A 507 3.36 18.21 5.58
CA SER A 507 3.40 18.70 6.96
C SER A 507 4.39 19.87 7.05
N LYS A 508 4.43 20.55 8.20
CA LYS A 508 5.43 21.61 8.47
C LYS A 508 6.89 21.16 8.31
N PHE A 509 7.16 19.85 8.33
CA PHE A 509 8.51 19.29 8.30
C PHE A 509 8.77 18.32 7.14
N SER A 510 7.80 18.01 6.27
CA SER A 510 7.97 16.97 5.24
C SER A 510 9.06 17.32 4.23
N ILE A 511 9.03 18.55 3.68
CA ILE A 511 10.09 19.05 2.77
C ILE A 511 11.44 19.04 3.47
N TYR A 512 11.48 19.52 4.71
CA TYR A 512 12.71 19.57 5.50
C TYR A 512 13.35 18.18 5.62
N LYS A 513 12.56 17.17 6.01
CA LYS A 513 13.04 15.79 6.14
C LYS A 513 13.50 15.22 4.78
N LEU A 514 12.76 15.47 3.70
CA LEU A 514 13.10 14.97 2.37
C LEU A 514 14.44 15.53 1.87
N LEU A 515 14.65 16.83 2.01
CA LEU A 515 15.91 17.47 1.61
C LEU A 515 17.06 17.09 2.55
N GLN A 516 16.80 16.93 3.85
CA GLN A 516 17.80 16.43 4.80
C GLN A 516 18.32 15.04 4.44
N SER A 517 17.44 14.15 3.95
CA SER A 517 17.81 12.81 3.50
C SER A 517 18.35 12.79 2.06
N LYS A 518 18.69 13.96 1.48
CA LYS A 518 19.19 14.12 0.11
C LYS A 518 18.24 13.56 -0.97
N SER A 519 16.93 13.63 -0.74
CA SER A 519 15.93 13.12 -1.69
C SER A 519 15.70 14.07 -2.87
N HIS A 520 15.12 13.54 -3.93
CA HIS A 520 14.46 14.31 -4.99
C HIS A 520 13.00 14.54 -4.58
N ALA A 521 12.66 15.77 -4.19
CA ALA A 521 11.33 16.14 -3.69
C ALA A 521 10.54 16.92 -4.74
N LEU A 522 9.24 16.62 -4.87
CA LEU A 522 8.32 17.34 -5.76
C LEU A 522 7.35 18.19 -4.92
N LEU A 523 7.29 19.49 -5.25
CA LEU A 523 6.45 20.48 -4.59
C LEU A 523 5.62 21.26 -5.61
N TYR A 524 4.32 21.29 -5.38
CA TYR A 524 3.41 22.25 -6.00
C TYR A 524 3.02 23.30 -4.97
N PRO A 525 3.52 24.54 -5.06
CA PRO A 525 3.25 25.54 -4.03
C PRO A 525 1.77 25.88 -3.88
N GLY A 526 0.95 25.84 -4.93
CA GLY A 526 -0.49 26.04 -4.79
C GLY A 526 -1.25 24.81 -4.28
N GLY A 527 -0.70 23.60 -4.48
CA GLY A 527 -1.23 22.36 -3.92
C GLY A 527 -2.63 22.03 -4.43
N VAL A 528 -3.54 21.62 -3.54
CA VAL A 528 -4.90 21.19 -3.90
C VAL A 528 -5.70 22.28 -4.63
N ARG A 529 -5.45 23.58 -4.35
CA ARG A 529 -6.14 24.69 -5.03
C ARG A 529 -5.78 24.80 -6.52
N GLU A 530 -4.55 24.43 -6.88
CA GLU A 530 -4.10 24.31 -8.28
C GLU A 530 -4.62 22.99 -8.87
N ALA A 531 -4.46 21.87 -8.16
CA ALA A 531 -4.92 20.55 -8.63
C ALA A 531 -6.43 20.48 -8.88
N LEU A 532 -7.23 21.32 -8.23
CA LEU A 532 -8.69 21.42 -8.38
C LEU A 532 -9.10 22.81 -8.90
N HIS A 533 -8.29 23.38 -9.79
CA HIS A 533 -8.57 24.68 -10.38
C HIS A 533 -9.94 24.69 -11.11
N ARG A 534 -10.52 25.89 -11.23
CA ARG A 534 -11.85 26.09 -11.80
C ARG A 534 -11.79 26.29 -13.31
N LYS A 535 -12.96 26.46 -13.93
CA LYS A 535 -13.09 26.78 -15.36
C LYS A 535 -12.32 28.08 -15.69
N GLY A 536 -11.48 28.05 -16.72
CA GLY A 536 -10.69 29.21 -17.14
C GLY A 536 -9.52 29.55 -16.22
N GLU A 537 -9.17 28.66 -15.29
CA GLU A 537 -8.02 28.80 -14.40
C GLU A 537 -6.84 27.90 -14.79
N GLU A 538 -6.94 27.16 -15.90
CA GLU A 538 -5.85 26.34 -16.42
C GLU A 538 -4.55 27.17 -16.57
N TYR A 539 -3.44 26.56 -16.15
CA TYR A 539 -2.10 27.14 -16.21
C TYR A 539 -1.85 28.36 -15.30
N LYS A 540 -2.75 28.68 -14.36
CA LYS A 540 -2.53 29.76 -13.38
C LYS A 540 -1.84 29.24 -12.13
N LEU A 541 -0.82 29.98 -11.68
CA LEU A 541 -0.09 29.69 -10.44
C LEU A 541 -0.76 30.36 -9.24
N PHE A 542 -1.32 29.56 -8.33
CA PHE A 542 -1.92 30.02 -7.08
C PHE A 542 -0.96 29.79 -5.93
N TRP A 543 0.19 30.47 -5.92
CA TRP A 543 1.23 30.24 -4.92
C TRP A 543 1.04 31.09 -3.66
N PRO A 544 1.43 30.59 -2.47
CA PRO A 544 1.36 31.35 -1.22
C PRO A 544 2.37 32.50 -1.23
N GLU A 545 2.04 33.62 -0.61
CA GLU A 545 2.92 34.81 -0.58
C GLU A 545 4.28 34.57 0.08
N GLN A 546 4.36 33.58 0.98
CA GLN A 546 5.54 33.32 1.81
C GLN A 546 6.60 32.47 1.08
N PRO A 547 7.89 32.88 1.09
CA PRO A 547 8.97 32.21 0.35
C PRO A 547 9.58 31.01 1.08
N GLU A 548 8.81 30.32 1.93
CA GLU A 548 9.35 29.36 2.90
C GLU A 548 10.08 28.18 2.25
N PHE A 549 9.62 27.68 1.11
CA PHE A 549 10.28 26.54 0.46
C PHE A 549 11.69 26.89 -0.05
N VAL A 550 11.93 28.14 -0.45
CA VAL A 550 13.26 28.61 -0.90
C VAL A 550 14.23 28.65 0.28
N ARG A 551 13.75 29.10 1.45
CA ARG A 551 14.53 29.12 2.70
C ARG A 551 14.88 27.71 3.16
N VAL A 552 13.94 26.78 3.02
CA VAL A 552 14.19 25.36 3.34
C VAL A 552 15.15 24.73 2.32
N ALA A 553 14.99 24.99 1.02
CA ALA A 553 15.90 24.51 -0.02
C ALA A 553 17.34 24.96 0.21
N SER A 554 17.53 26.26 0.43
CA SER A 554 18.86 26.83 0.70
C SER A 554 19.52 26.26 1.94
N LYS A 555 18.78 26.04 3.03
CA LYS A 555 19.32 25.44 4.25
C LYS A 555 20.03 24.08 4.03
N PHE A 556 19.64 23.33 2.99
CA PHE A 556 20.25 22.05 2.64
C PHE A 556 21.10 22.09 1.37
N GLY A 557 21.32 23.29 0.81
CA GLY A 557 22.00 23.47 -0.47
C GLY A 557 21.29 22.75 -1.63
N ALA A 558 19.96 22.62 -1.57
CA ALA A 558 19.19 21.88 -2.56
C ALA A 558 19.11 22.64 -3.89
N LYS A 559 19.26 21.94 -5.01
CA LYS A 559 19.00 22.51 -6.33
C LYS A 559 17.50 22.67 -6.52
N ILE A 560 17.04 23.85 -6.96
CA ILE A 560 15.64 24.05 -7.33
C ILE A 560 15.50 23.87 -8.84
N VAL A 561 14.66 22.93 -9.27
CA VAL A 561 14.35 22.72 -10.69
C VAL A 561 12.95 23.28 -10.96
N PRO A 562 12.81 24.49 -11.53
CA PRO A 562 11.52 24.98 -11.98
C PRO A 562 11.06 24.15 -13.19
N PHE A 563 9.78 23.80 -13.24
CA PHE A 563 9.24 23.10 -14.40
C PHE A 563 7.80 23.53 -14.74
N GLY A 564 7.48 23.47 -16.02
CA GLY A 564 6.14 23.67 -16.56
C GLY A 564 5.61 22.38 -17.19
N VAL A 565 4.29 22.23 -17.17
CA VAL A 565 3.58 21.15 -17.85
C VAL A 565 2.31 21.68 -18.50
N VAL A 566 2.01 21.19 -19.70
CA VAL A 566 0.87 21.64 -20.54
C VAL A 566 0.19 20.45 -21.21
N GLY A 567 -1.15 20.49 -21.32
CA GLY A 567 -1.94 19.52 -22.09
C GLY A 567 -3.25 19.05 -21.44
N GLU A 568 -3.62 19.54 -20.25
CA GLU A 568 -4.88 19.15 -19.58
C GLU A 568 -6.12 19.59 -20.38
N ASP A 569 -6.04 20.78 -20.96
CA ASP A 569 -7.08 21.35 -21.83
C ASP A 569 -7.23 20.58 -23.14
N ASP A 570 -6.23 19.79 -23.52
CA ASP A 570 -6.25 18.93 -24.70
C ASP A 570 -6.86 17.55 -24.44
N ILE A 571 -7.15 17.18 -23.19
CA ILE A 571 -7.71 15.86 -22.85
C ILE A 571 -9.11 15.91 -22.23
N CYS A 572 -9.50 17.03 -21.62
CA CYS A 572 -10.84 17.17 -21.03
C CYS A 572 -11.29 18.63 -20.92
N ASP A 573 -12.61 18.83 -20.84
CA ASP A 573 -13.24 20.08 -20.42
C ASP A 573 -13.81 19.95 -19.01
N ILE A 574 -13.69 21.01 -18.21
CA ILE A 574 -14.36 21.12 -16.91
C ILE A 574 -15.80 21.55 -17.14
N VAL A 575 -16.77 20.68 -16.82
CA VAL A 575 -18.20 20.98 -16.91
C VAL A 575 -18.82 21.36 -15.58
N LEU A 576 -18.25 20.90 -14.46
CA LEU A 576 -18.69 21.23 -13.10
C LEU A 576 -17.48 21.52 -12.23
N ASP A 577 -17.27 22.77 -11.84
CA ASP A 577 -16.21 23.14 -10.89
C ASP A 577 -16.73 23.27 -9.45
N SER A 578 -15.85 23.67 -8.53
CA SER A 578 -16.21 23.83 -7.12
C SER A 578 -17.37 24.83 -6.90
N ASN A 579 -17.47 25.88 -7.71
CA ASN A 579 -18.51 26.90 -7.54
C ASN A 579 -19.87 26.34 -7.97
N ASP A 580 -19.91 25.56 -9.05
CA ASP A 580 -21.13 24.88 -9.48
C ASP A 580 -21.58 23.86 -8.43
N GLN A 581 -20.64 23.05 -7.94
CA GLN A 581 -20.92 21.94 -7.03
C GLN A 581 -21.38 22.39 -5.64
N ARG A 582 -20.88 23.53 -5.14
CA ARG A 582 -21.33 24.12 -3.86
C ARG A 582 -22.83 24.49 -3.86
N ASN A 583 -23.42 24.69 -5.04
CA ASN A 583 -24.85 24.98 -5.16
C ASN A 583 -25.71 23.70 -5.10
N ILE A 584 -25.11 22.51 -5.01
CA ILE A 584 -25.79 21.23 -4.87
C ILE A 584 -25.75 20.83 -3.38
N PRO A 585 -26.87 20.93 -2.62
CA PRO A 585 -26.84 20.80 -1.16
C PRO A 585 -26.24 19.48 -0.66
N ILE A 586 -26.62 18.36 -1.27
CA ILE A 586 -26.13 17.03 -0.87
C ILE A 586 -24.61 16.90 -1.06
N LEU A 587 -24.10 17.42 -2.18
CA LEU A 587 -22.68 17.37 -2.50
C LEU A 587 -21.89 18.32 -1.60
N LYS A 588 -22.46 19.48 -1.31
CA LYS A 588 -21.89 20.44 -0.36
C LYS A 588 -21.70 19.81 1.02
N ASP A 589 -22.74 19.23 1.59
CA ASP A 589 -22.69 18.62 2.93
C ASP A 589 -21.67 17.47 3.00
N LEU A 590 -21.60 16.66 1.93
CA LEU A 590 -20.65 15.54 1.82
C LEU A 590 -19.20 16.03 1.78
N VAL A 591 -18.90 17.04 0.96
CA VAL A 591 -17.55 17.60 0.82
C VAL A 591 -17.13 18.38 2.06
N GLU A 592 -18.02 19.12 2.70
CA GLU A 592 -17.74 19.79 3.98
C GLU A 592 -17.39 18.77 5.08
N LYS A 593 -18.14 17.66 5.15
CA LYS A 593 -17.85 16.56 6.08
C LYS A 593 -16.48 15.93 5.79
N ALA A 594 -16.17 15.66 4.53
CA ALA A 594 -14.89 15.08 4.12
C ALA A 594 -13.70 16.01 4.40
N THR A 595 -13.82 17.28 4.03
CA THR A 595 -12.78 18.30 4.27
C THR A 595 -12.52 18.49 5.76
N LYS A 596 -13.58 18.55 6.59
CA LYS A 596 -13.45 18.65 8.05
C LYS A 596 -12.74 17.45 8.67
N LEU A 597 -12.96 16.25 8.13
CA LEU A 597 -12.30 15.03 8.58
C LEU A 597 -10.84 14.96 8.13
N ALA A 598 -10.53 15.43 6.92
CA ALA A 598 -9.17 15.52 6.41
C ALA A 598 -8.30 16.55 7.13
N GLY A 599 -8.95 17.59 7.67
CA GLY A 599 -8.27 18.73 8.25
C GLY A 599 -7.74 19.67 7.17
N ASN A 600 -7.63 20.96 7.51
CA ASN A 600 -7.12 21.98 6.62
C ASN A 600 -5.69 22.34 7.05
N ILE A 601 -4.71 22.00 6.21
CA ILE A 601 -3.28 22.27 6.50
C ILE A 601 -2.94 23.76 6.42
N ARG A 602 -3.85 24.58 5.86
CA ARG A 602 -3.75 26.02 5.68
C ARG A 602 -4.86 26.78 6.40
N GLU A 603 -5.43 26.24 7.48
CA GLU A 603 -6.55 26.86 8.21
C GLU A 603 -6.27 28.32 8.67
N SER A 604 -5.00 28.66 8.93
CA SER A 604 -4.59 30.02 9.31
C SER A 604 -4.40 30.98 8.13
N ASP A 605 -4.42 30.49 6.89
CA ASP A 605 -4.28 31.28 5.68
C ASP A 605 -5.63 31.89 5.30
N LYS A 606 -5.69 33.22 5.22
CA LYS A 606 -6.93 33.95 4.91
C LYS A 606 -7.12 34.17 3.40
N SER A 607 -6.15 33.78 2.57
CA SER A 607 -6.23 33.85 1.12
C SER A 607 -7.10 32.72 0.55
N GLU A 608 -7.30 32.71 -0.77
CA GLU A 608 -7.98 31.59 -1.44
C GLU A 608 -7.28 30.24 -1.21
N LEU A 609 -5.98 30.22 -0.88
CA LEU A 609 -5.23 29.00 -0.62
C LEU A 609 -5.57 28.34 0.72
N GLY A 610 -6.11 29.12 1.66
CA GLY A 610 -6.67 28.60 2.90
C GLY A 610 -8.00 27.87 2.68
N ASN A 611 -8.66 28.07 1.54
CA ASN A 611 -9.86 27.33 1.17
C ASN A 611 -9.48 26.02 0.47
N GLN A 612 -9.41 24.93 1.24
CA GLN A 612 -9.03 23.60 0.77
C GLN A 612 -10.24 22.69 0.50
N ASP A 613 -11.31 23.25 -0.05
CA ASP A 613 -12.50 22.46 -0.38
C ASP A 613 -12.17 21.46 -1.50
N CYS A 614 -12.25 20.17 -1.18
CA CYS A 614 -11.87 19.09 -2.07
C CYS A 614 -13.04 18.66 -3.00
N TYR A 615 -13.63 19.60 -3.73
CA TYR A 615 -14.61 19.29 -4.77
C TYR A 615 -13.91 18.70 -5.99
N ILE A 616 -14.20 17.44 -6.31
CA ILE A 616 -13.66 16.78 -7.50
C ILE A 616 -14.35 17.35 -8.74
N PRO A 617 -13.64 17.99 -9.68
CA PRO A 617 -14.25 18.57 -10.87
C PRO A 617 -14.96 17.52 -11.73
N GLY A 618 -16.13 17.87 -12.25
CA GLY A 618 -16.81 17.07 -13.27
C GLY A 618 -16.18 17.34 -14.64
N LEU A 619 -15.71 16.28 -15.29
CA LEU A 619 -14.94 16.36 -16.54
C LEU A 619 -15.67 15.68 -17.70
N VAL A 620 -15.55 16.25 -18.89
CA VAL A 620 -15.93 15.62 -20.16
C VAL A 620 -14.66 15.37 -20.98
N PRO A 621 -14.36 14.12 -21.38
CA PRO A 621 -13.15 13.80 -22.11
C PRO A 621 -13.21 14.30 -23.56
N LYS A 622 -12.06 14.71 -24.10
CA LYS A 622 -11.85 15.06 -25.51
C LYS A 622 -11.14 13.93 -26.25
N ILE A 623 -11.06 14.05 -27.58
CA ILE A 623 -10.04 13.31 -28.33
C ILE A 623 -8.68 13.82 -27.83
N PRO A 624 -7.84 12.95 -27.23
CA PRO A 624 -6.70 13.41 -26.46
C PRO A 624 -5.62 14.01 -27.36
N GLY A 625 -5.16 15.21 -26.97
CA GLY A 625 -3.91 15.76 -27.47
C GLY A 625 -2.70 15.16 -26.77
N ARG A 626 -1.65 15.98 -26.54
CA ARG A 626 -0.41 15.54 -25.88
C ARG A 626 -0.14 16.25 -24.57
N PHE A 627 0.64 15.59 -23.71
CA PHE A 627 1.29 16.24 -22.58
C PHE A 627 2.71 16.66 -22.94
N TYR A 628 3.09 17.86 -22.50
CA TYR A 628 4.42 18.41 -22.70
C TYR A 628 4.97 18.84 -21.35
N TYR A 629 6.21 18.45 -21.07
CA TYR A 629 6.92 18.75 -19.84
C TYR A 629 8.19 19.50 -20.19
N TYR A 630 8.47 20.57 -19.43
CA TYR A 630 9.71 21.31 -19.58
C TYR A 630 10.32 21.60 -18.21
N PHE A 631 11.43 20.93 -17.93
CA PHE A 631 12.28 21.15 -16.77
C PHE A 631 13.34 22.21 -17.11
N GLY A 632 13.19 23.38 -16.51
CA GLY A 632 14.11 24.50 -16.70
C GLY A 632 15.48 24.26 -16.06
N LYS A 633 16.36 25.26 -16.19
CA LYS A 633 17.72 25.18 -15.65
C LYS A 633 17.71 25.05 -14.12
N PRO A 634 18.43 24.08 -13.53
CA PRO A 634 18.56 23.99 -12.08
C PRO A 634 19.17 25.26 -11.47
N ILE A 635 18.54 25.77 -10.40
CA ILE A 635 18.96 26.94 -9.66
C ILE A 635 19.72 26.49 -8.41
N GLU A 636 20.98 26.91 -8.30
CA GLU A 636 21.85 26.61 -7.17
C GLU A 636 21.52 27.48 -5.95
N THR A 637 21.31 26.82 -4.81
CA THR A 637 21.11 27.47 -3.51
C THR A 637 22.24 27.21 -2.51
N ALA A 638 23.14 26.28 -2.82
CA ALA A 638 24.31 25.99 -2.00
C ALA A 638 25.19 27.24 -1.85
N GLY A 639 25.61 27.54 -0.62
CA GLY A 639 26.40 28.73 -0.30
C GLY A 639 25.58 30.02 -0.14
N LYS A 640 24.25 29.98 -0.33
CA LYS A 640 23.34 31.12 -0.14
C LYS A 640 22.55 31.04 1.18
N GLU A 641 22.96 30.19 2.12
CA GLU A 641 22.22 29.92 3.36
C GLU A 641 22.06 31.16 4.24
N GLN A 642 23.08 32.01 4.32
CA GLN A 642 23.02 33.24 5.13
C GLN A 642 22.25 34.34 4.39
N GLU A 643 22.44 34.44 3.07
CA GLU A 643 21.73 35.40 2.22
C GLU A 643 20.21 35.17 2.27
N LEU A 644 19.78 33.93 2.08
CA LEU A 644 18.36 33.55 2.01
C LEU A 644 17.69 33.43 3.39
N ARG A 645 18.39 33.77 4.47
CA ARG A 645 17.75 34.06 5.76
C ARG A 645 17.06 35.42 5.75
N ASP A 646 17.56 36.35 4.95
CA ASP A 646 16.92 37.64 4.72
C ASP A 646 15.61 37.45 3.96
N LYS A 647 14.57 38.15 4.40
CA LYS A 647 13.21 37.97 3.86
C LYS A 647 13.09 38.50 2.44
N GLU A 648 13.76 39.62 2.13
CA GLU A 648 13.67 40.26 0.82
C GLU A 648 14.43 39.43 -0.22
N LYS A 649 15.62 38.94 0.13
CA LYS A 649 16.40 38.03 -0.73
C LYS A 649 15.71 36.69 -0.96
N ALA A 650 15.11 36.11 0.06
CA ALA A 650 14.29 34.91 -0.11
C ALA A 650 13.09 35.16 -1.02
N GLN A 651 12.45 36.33 -0.91
CA GLN A 651 11.34 36.72 -1.77
C GLN A 651 11.77 36.91 -3.22
N GLU A 652 12.93 37.53 -3.47
CA GLU A 652 13.50 37.72 -4.80
C GLU A 652 13.70 36.37 -5.51
N LEU A 653 14.36 35.41 -4.85
CA LEU A 653 14.55 34.07 -5.41
C LEU A 653 13.24 33.30 -5.57
N TYR A 654 12.28 33.47 -4.64
CA TYR A 654 10.95 32.87 -4.79
C TYR A 654 10.22 33.38 -6.04
N LEU A 655 10.26 34.69 -6.30
CA LEU A 655 9.66 35.31 -7.48
C LEU A 655 10.41 34.89 -8.76
N GLN A 656 11.73 34.75 -8.70
CA GLN A 656 12.51 34.18 -9.80
C GLN A 656 12.02 32.76 -10.13
N VAL A 657 11.93 31.86 -9.16
CA VAL A 657 11.45 30.49 -9.37
C VAL A 657 10.04 30.48 -9.96
N LYS A 658 9.14 31.34 -9.45
CA LYS A 658 7.78 31.48 -10.00
C LYS A 658 7.80 31.93 -11.47
N SER A 659 8.60 32.95 -11.79
CA SER A 659 8.74 33.45 -13.16
C SER A 659 9.30 32.40 -14.11
N GLU A 660 10.29 31.61 -13.68
CA GLU A 660 10.84 30.51 -14.49
C GLU A 660 9.77 29.44 -14.78
N VAL A 661 8.91 29.10 -13.82
CA VAL A 661 7.77 28.19 -14.04
C VAL A 661 6.79 28.78 -15.06
N GLU A 662 6.42 30.05 -14.93
CA GLU A 662 5.54 30.74 -15.88
C GLU A 662 6.14 30.78 -17.29
N GLN A 663 7.44 31.01 -17.41
CA GLN A 663 8.17 30.97 -18.68
C GLN A 663 8.19 29.57 -19.29
N CYS A 664 8.39 28.53 -18.48
CA CYS A 664 8.34 27.14 -18.96
C CYS A 664 6.95 26.81 -19.54
N ILE A 665 5.88 27.19 -18.85
CA ILE A 665 4.50 27.01 -19.30
C ILE A 665 4.25 27.81 -20.58
N ALA A 666 4.65 29.08 -20.63
CA ALA A 666 4.48 29.93 -21.80
C ALA A 666 5.18 29.35 -23.03
N TYR A 667 6.42 28.89 -22.88
CA TYR A 667 7.18 28.23 -23.92
C TYR A 667 6.44 27.00 -24.47
N LEU A 668 5.97 26.12 -23.59
CA LEU A 668 5.24 24.91 -23.97
C LEU A 668 3.91 25.24 -24.67
N LYS A 669 3.15 26.21 -24.17
CA LYS A 669 1.90 26.67 -24.80
C LYS A 669 2.13 27.20 -26.21
N THR A 670 3.24 27.91 -26.46
CA THR A 670 3.57 28.38 -27.81
C THR A 670 4.03 27.24 -28.70
N LYS A 671 4.96 26.40 -28.24
CA LYS A 671 5.58 25.36 -29.07
C LYS A 671 4.61 24.23 -29.43
N ARG A 672 3.70 23.84 -28.55
CA ARG A 672 2.70 22.79 -28.84
C ARG A 672 1.80 23.12 -30.04
N GLU A 673 1.57 24.39 -30.34
CA GLU A 673 0.76 24.82 -31.49
C GLU A 673 1.45 24.48 -32.83
N SER A 674 2.77 24.31 -32.81
CA SER A 674 3.56 23.86 -33.96
C SER A 674 3.81 22.35 -34.01
N ASP A 675 3.29 21.56 -33.05
CA ASP A 675 3.47 20.11 -33.06
C ASP A 675 2.51 19.44 -34.08
N PRO A 676 3.01 18.86 -35.19
CA PRO A 676 2.16 18.15 -36.15
C PRO A 676 1.52 16.89 -35.55
N TYR A 677 2.04 16.39 -34.42
CA TYR A 677 1.60 15.21 -33.71
C TYR A 677 0.82 15.53 -32.44
N ARG A 678 0.45 16.80 -32.18
CA ARG A 678 -0.38 17.17 -31.01
C ARG A 678 -1.65 16.31 -30.94
N ASN A 679 -2.33 16.11 -32.07
CA ASN A 679 -3.59 15.37 -32.14
C ASN A 679 -3.35 13.85 -32.24
N LEU A 680 -4.35 13.05 -31.82
CA LEU A 680 -4.26 11.60 -31.82
C LEU A 680 -4.12 10.97 -33.22
N LEU A 681 -4.85 11.47 -34.23
CA LEU A 681 -4.87 10.87 -35.57
C LEU A 681 -3.50 10.87 -36.28
N PRO A 682 -2.75 12.00 -36.36
CA PRO A 682 -1.40 11.98 -36.90
C PRO A 682 -0.46 11.00 -36.19
N ARG A 683 -0.60 10.85 -34.87
CA ARG A 683 0.18 9.90 -34.07
C ARG A 683 -0.10 8.45 -34.43
N MET A 684 -1.38 8.10 -34.53
CA MET A 684 -1.79 6.75 -34.94
C MET A 684 -1.30 6.41 -36.35
N LEU A 685 -1.36 7.36 -37.30
CA LEU A 685 -0.84 7.17 -38.66
C LEU A 685 0.68 6.98 -38.68
N TYR A 686 1.40 7.73 -37.84
CA TYR A 686 2.84 7.58 -37.70
C TYR A 686 3.22 6.20 -37.14
N GLN A 687 2.57 5.75 -36.07
CA GLN A 687 2.81 4.43 -35.49
C GLN A 687 2.40 3.30 -36.44
N ALA A 688 1.31 3.46 -37.20
CA ALA A 688 0.91 2.46 -38.21
C ALA A 688 1.96 2.30 -39.33
N SER A 689 2.69 3.36 -39.66
CA SER A 689 3.72 3.35 -40.71
C SER A 689 5.12 2.99 -40.20
N HIS A 690 5.46 3.30 -38.95
CA HIS A 690 6.80 3.13 -38.40
C HIS A 690 6.89 2.04 -37.32
N GLY A 691 5.77 1.45 -36.92
CA GLY A 691 5.66 0.47 -35.84
C GLY A 691 5.11 1.05 -34.53
N PRO A 692 4.44 0.22 -33.70
CA PRO A 692 3.75 0.68 -32.49
C PRO A 692 4.70 1.21 -31.40
N SER A 693 5.96 0.77 -31.39
CA SER A 693 6.98 1.19 -30.41
C SER A 693 7.84 2.36 -30.87
N SER A 694 7.55 2.95 -32.03
CA SER A 694 8.36 4.03 -32.58
C SER A 694 8.13 5.34 -31.83
N GLU A 695 9.22 6.02 -31.48
CA GLU A 695 9.17 7.33 -30.85
C GLU A 695 8.48 8.34 -31.79
N ILE A 696 7.40 8.93 -31.31
CA ILE A 696 6.59 9.88 -32.07
C ILE A 696 7.30 11.24 -32.05
N PRO A 697 7.65 11.82 -33.22
CA PRO A 697 8.28 13.12 -33.30
C PRO A 697 7.42 14.23 -32.68
N THR A 698 8.03 15.40 -32.48
CA THR A 698 7.36 16.61 -31.99
C THR A 698 7.99 17.85 -32.64
N PHE A 699 7.58 19.05 -32.21
CA PHE A 699 8.08 20.33 -32.71
C PHE A 699 9.60 20.52 -32.53
N ASP A 700 10.24 21.29 -33.40
CA ASP A 700 11.66 21.66 -33.33
C ASP A 700 11.99 22.59 -32.15
N LEU A 701 13.13 22.31 -31.50
CA LEU A 701 13.61 23.05 -30.33
C LEU A 701 14.08 24.45 -30.70
#